data_AF-A0A1M6MW18-F1
#
_entry.id   AF-A0A1M6MW18-F1
#
_cell.length_a   1.000
_cell.length_b   1.000
_cell.length_c   1.000
_cell.angle_alpha   90.00
_cell.angle_beta   90.00
_cell.angle_gamma   90.00
#
_symmetry.space_group_name_H-M   'P 1'
#
loop_
_entity.id
_entity.type
_entity.pdbx_description
1 polymer ?
#
loop_
_entity_poly.entity_id
_entity_poly.type
_entity_poly.pdbx_seq_one_letter_code
_entity_poly.pdbx_strand_id
1 'polypeptide(L)'
;MENFIPIADKRRPAVFKGTRSLIISLAMRNAVALLLFLSFNSCNLAEPREEYTHYLFAYFTGNGAGEEAVRYALSSDGYNYYALNDNEPVIDSEKISTTGGVRDPHILRGKDGTYFMVLTDLLSKNGWTNTAMIMLTSKDLVHWESSVVDIPKAFPDTFSKVNRVWAPQTIYDDEKDKYMVYFSMLEPGSYDKIYYAYANADFTGLESAPRQLFFNPNKMAAIDGDIVKKDGKFHLFYKTEGTKDKGIKVAISDKLTSGYGALEGNVDQTDEAVEGSGVFKLIGSDKYILMYDMYMSGKYQFTESTDLKNFKVVDEQVYMNFHPRHGSVLPITAEESERLLTQFPSRKVPGILSSKAEGAKPINMVVDEENKEVYLPVDSKTDISRFDPNFQLFPENSLSPMGVRDFSKGPLDYTLTTLDGKQERYSVRVSKANNPVLKGYYADPEIIYSEKHGKYYLYPTSDGFTGWSGTYFKAFSSTDLVNWHDEGILLDLKKDVSWADRNAWAPSLVEAKVDGNYRYFYYFTAAQKIGVAVSDAPTGPFKDSGRPLIDFKPDGISGGQEIDPDVFIDTVSGTPYLYWGNGYLAVAELNADMLSLKKETVKVLTPDKTFREGAEIFYRNGLYYFLWSEDDTRSPNYRVRYATAKSPLGPLNIPEDNLVIKRDDSQQIYGTGHNSVIHVPGTDDWYIVYHRFSRPKGIEMGDAAGYHREVCIDRMEFNADGSIKPVKPTLEGVQGVD
;
A
#
# COMPACT_ATOMS: atom_id res chain seq x y z
N MET A 1 64.24 -21.79 -30.96
CA MET A 1 64.18 -20.32 -31.04
C MET A 1 63.62 -19.85 -29.71
N GLU A 2 64.43 -20.00 -28.66
CA GLU A 2 65.29 -18.98 -28.05
C GLU A 2 64.48 -18.05 -27.12
N ASN A 3 64.74 -17.91 -25.81
CA ASN A 3 65.69 -18.55 -24.89
C ASN A 3 65.22 -18.36 -23.42
N PHE A 4 65.26 -19.47 -22.67
CA PHE A 4 65.72 -19.69 -21.29
C PHE A 4 65.49 -18.69 -20.11
N ILE A 5 64.60 -19.17 -19.21
CA ILE A 5 64.61 -19.34 -17.72
C ILE A 5 65.99 -19.29 -16.95
N PRO A 6 66.07 -19.35 -15.59
CA PRO A 6 66.08 -18.28 -14.55
C PRO A 6 67.27 -18.42 -13.53
N ILE A 7 67.09 -17.95 -12.26
CA ILE A 7 67.61 -18.45 -10.94
C ILE A 7 68.34 -17.40 -10.05
N ALA A 8 67.63 -17.00 -8.99
CA ALA A 8 67.90 -17.11 -7.54
C ALA A 8 69.10 -16.47 -6.78
N ASP A 9 68.70 -15.84 -5.66
CA ASP A 9 69.16 -16.03 -4.26
C ASP A 9 70.34 -15.22 -3.68
N LYS A 10 70.15 -14.88 -2.39
CA LYS A 10 71.11 -14.64 -1.28
C LYS A 10 71.45 -13.21 -0.81
N ARG A 11 70.99 -12.97 0.45
CA ARG A 11 71.75 -12.50 1.64
C ARG A 11 71.91 -10.98 1.93
N ARG A 12 71.34 -10.58 3.08
CA ARG A 12 71.84 -9.56 4.06
C ARG A 12 73.27 -9.92 4.54
N PRO A 13 74.11 -9.05 5.20
CA PRO A 13 73.71 -8.04 6.20
C PRO A 13 74.61 -6.77 6.40
N ALA A 14 74.21 -5.93 7.38
CA ALA A 14 75.06 -5.13 8.29
C ALA A 14 75.80 -3.88 7.74
N VAL A 15 76.19 -2.83 8.47
CA VAL A 15 75.99 -2.25 9.83
C VAL A 15 76.63 -0.83 9.78
N PHE A 16 76.11 0.11 10.59
CA PHE A 16 76.63 1.39 11.11
C PHE A 16 78.08 1.89 10.81
N LYS A 17 78.22 3.22 10.64
CA LYS A 17 79.17 4.18 11.28
C LYS A 17 78.87 5.61 10.74
N GLY A 18 78.50 6.63 11.52
CA GLY A 18 79.36 7.48 12.39
C GLY A 18 80.23 8.42 11.54
N THR A 19 80.46 9.73 11.75
CA THR A 19 80.14 10.71 12.82
C THR A 19 80.71 12.09 12.39
N ARG A 20 80.09 13.20 12.84
CA ARG A 20 80.63 14.51 13.29
C ARG A 20 81.35 15.54 12.38
N SER A 21 80.85 16.78 12.42
CA SER A 21 81.48 18.08 12.82
C SER A 21 80.89 19.25 11.99
N LEU A 22 80.15 20.26 12.50
CA LEU A 22 80.35 21.35 13.49
C LEU A 22 81.04 22.63 12.94
N ILE A 23 80.49 23.82 13.32
CA ILE A 23 80.97 25.24 13.32
C ILE A 23 80.09 26.16 12.41
N ILE A 24 79.13 26.98 12.88
CA ILE A 24 79.06 28.24 13.72
C ILE A 24 79.33 29.56 12.96
N SER A 25 78.32 30.46 12.94
CA SER A 25 78.35 31.96 12.89
C SER A 25 76.88 32.48 12.93
N LEU A 26 76.30 32.96 14.04
CA LEU A 26 76.34 34.24 14.78
C LEU A 26 75.62 35.46 14.12
N ALA A 27 74.45 35.88 14.65
CA ALA A 27 74.18 37.25 15.19
C ALA A 27 72.67 37.58 15.45
N MET A 28 72.36 37.95 16.71
CA MET A 28 71.40 38.97 17.25
C MET A 28 69.93 39.07 16.75
N ARG A 29 68.87 39.36 17.54
CA ARG A 29 68.54 39.57 18.97
C ARG A 29 67.00 39.79 19.06
N ASN A 30 66.38 39.44 20.20
CA ASN A 30 65.02 39.79 20.69
C ASN A 30 63.84 38.98 20.10
N ALA A 31 62.85 38.42 20.81
CA ALA A 31 62.52 38.37 22.24
C ALA A 31 61.49 37.23 22.50
N VAL A 32 61.69 36.49 23.60
CA VAL A 32 60.68 35.98 24.56
C VAL A 32 59.67 34.86 24.16
N ALA A 33 59.80 33.77 24.94
CA ALA A 33 58.80 32.83 25.46
C ALA A 33 58.22 31.67 24.60
N LEU A 34 58.88 30.52 24.76
CA LEU A 34 58.34 29.24 25.27
C LEU A 34 56.83 28.95 25.03
N LEU A 35 56.53 27.99 24.16
CA LEU A 35 55.52 26.94 24.43
C LEU A 35 55.66 25.79 23.43
N LEU A 36 56.04 24.64 23.98
CA LEU A 36 55.99 23.32 23.35
C LEU A 36 54.54 23.01 22.97
N PHE A 37 54.26 22.93 21.68
CA PHE A 37 53.03 22.30 21.18
C PHE A 37 53.15 20.78 21.32
N LEU A 38 52.67 20.26 22.44
CA LEU A 38 52.18 18.89 22.54
C LEU A 38 50.80 18.86 21.87
N SER A 39 50.78 18.40 20.62
CA SER A 39 49.56 18.04 19.91
C SER A 39 48.94 16.81 20.58
N PHE A 40 48.00 17.03 21.49
CA PHE A 40 47.02 16.02 21.86
C PHE A 40 46.16 15.74 20.63
N ASN A 41 46.31 14.53 20.06
CA ASN A 41 45.28 13.94 19.24
C ASN A 41 44.06 13.70 20.14
N SER A 42 43.10 14.62 20.11
CA SER A 42 41.76 14.35 20.58
C SER A 42 41.16 13.29 19.65
N CYS A 43 41.28 12.04 20.06
CA CYS A 43 40.45 10.97 19.54
C CYS A 43 39.01 11.36 19.91
N ASN A 44 38.26 11.92 18.96
CA ASN A 44 36.81 12.01 19.06
C ASN A 44 36.29 10.57 19.04
N LEU A 45 36.20 9.96 20.23
CA LEU A 45 35.25 8.89 20.46
C LEU A 45 33.88 9.54 20.30
N ALA A 46 33.33 9.45 19.08
CA ALA A 46 31.91 9.65 18.89
C ALA A 46 31.21 8.67 19.82
N GLU A 47 30.33 9.18 20.69
CA GLU A 47 29.42 8.32 21.44
C GLU A 47 28.71 7.38 20.46
N PRO A 48 28.52 6.10 20.80
CA PRO A 48 27.77 5.21 19.94
C PRO A 48 26.37 5.81 19.78
N ARG A 49 26.05 6.27 18.56
CA ARG A 49 24.66 6.57 18.22
C ARG A 49 23.90 5.28 18.43
N GLU A 50 22.93 5.28 19.33
CA GLU A 50 21.98 4.18 19.44
C GLU A 50 21.40 3.93 18.04
N GLU A 51 21.69 2.73 17.52
CA GLU A 51 21.22 2.33 16.20
C GLU A 51 19.76 1.90 16.38
N TYR A 52 18.83 2.81 16.10
CA TYR A 52 17.41 2.47 16.07
C TYR A 52 17.18 1.39 15.02
N THR A 53 16.40 0.37 15.37
CA THR A 53 16.14 -0.79 14.51
C THR A 53 14.65 -1.03 14.27
N HIS A 54 13.78 -0.39 15.05
CA HIS A 54 12.33 -0.54 14.96
C HIS A 54 11.62 0.81 15.12
N TYR A 55 10.32 0.80 14.91
CA TYR A 55 9.43 1.92 15.13
C TYR A 55 8.30 1.50 16.08
N LEU A 56 8.01 2.35 17.06
CA LEU A 56 6.83 2.30 17.90
C LEU A 56 5.78 3.25 17.35
N PHE A 57 4.61 2.74 16.98
CA PHE A 57 3.45 3.54 16.64
C PHE A 57 2.49 3.59 17.84
N ALA A 58 2.29 4.77 18.42
CA ALA A 58 1.26 5.03 19.41
C ALA A 58 -0.01 5.58 18.74
N TYR A 59 -1.17 4.98 18.99
CA TYR A 59 -2.45 5.33 18.34
C TYR A 59 -3.67 5.03 19.24
N PHE A 60 -4.87 5.37 18.76
CA PHE A 60 -6.17 4.88 19.27
C PHE A 60 -7.02 4.39 18.09
N THR A 61 -8.17 3.75 18.31
CA THR A 61 -8.88 3.02 17.21
C THR A 61 -10.18 3.65 16.74
N GLY A 62 -10.74 4.63 17.47
CA GLY A 62 -12.03 5.19 17.12
C GLY A 62 -12.78 5.84 18.27
N ASN A 63 -14.12 5.81 18.19
CA ASN A 63 -15.04 6.51 19.10
C ASN A 63 -15.97 5.51 19.85
N GLY A 64 -15.84 4.22 19.58
CA GLY A 64 -16.58 3.15 20.23
C GLY A 64 -16.10 2.89 21.66
N ALA A 65 -16.81 2.02 22.36
CA ALA A 65 -16.47 1.65 23.74
C ALA A 65 -15.05 1.05 23.80
N GLY A 66 -14.17 1.67 24.58
CA GLY A 66 -12.77 1.25 24.74
C GLY A 66 -11.84 1.66 23.59
N GLU A 67 -12.34 2.29 22.52
CA GLU A 67 -11.53 2.68 21.36
C GLU A 67 -10.69 3.95 21.62
N GLU A 68 -11.16 4.82 22.52
CA GLU A 68 -10.49 6.06 22.97
C GLU A 68 -9.45 5.77 24.07
N ALA A 69 -8.44 4.98 23.71
CA ALA A 69 -7.37 4.55 24.59
C ALA A 69 -6.07 4.31 23.83
N VAL A 70 -4.94 4.55 24.50
CA VAL A 70 -3.59 4.40 23.91
C VAL A 70 -3.31 2.93 23.62
N ARG A 71 -2.88 2.66 22.39
CA ARG A 71 -2.42 1.37 21.88
C ARG A 71 -1.06 1.54 21.23
N TYR A 72 -0.33 0.43 21.13
CA TYR A 72 0.98 0.37 20.49
C TYR A 72 1.02 -0.63 19.35
N ALA A 73 1.85 -0.35 18.36
CA ALA A 73 2.25 -1.30 17.33
C ALA A 73 3.75 -1.17 17.04
N LEU A 74 4.38 -2.25 16.59
CA LEU A 74 5.79 -2.28 16.20
C LEU A 74 5.95 -2.51 14.70
N SER A 75 6.98 -1.90 14.13
CA SER A 75 7.44 -2.14 12.77
C SER A 75 8.96 -2.21 12.73
N SER A 76 9.53 -3.09 11.89
CA SER A 76 10.97 -3.17 11.62
C SER A 76 11.40 -2.38 10.38
N ASP A 77 10.46 -1.91 9.57
CA ASP A 77 10.76 -1.23 8.29
C ASP A 77 10.05 0.12 8.11
N GLY A 78 9.08 0.44 8.97
CA GLY A 78 8.30 1.68 8.90
C GLY A 78 7.10 1.60 7.95
N TYR A 79 6.80 0.42 7.40
CA TYR A 79 5.67 0.17 6.50
C TYR A 79 4.75 -0.94 7.02
N ASN A 80 5.30 -1.98 7.64
CA ASN A 80 4.54 -3.11 8.17
C ASN A 80 4.45 -3.00 9.68
N TYR A 81 3.28 -2.61 10.20
CA TYR A 81 3.03 -2.46 11.63
C TYR A 81 2.14 -3.58 12.17
N TYR A 82 2.49 -4.06 13.36
CA TYR A 82 1.78 -5.12 14.05
C TYR A 82 1.40 -4.66 15.45
N ALA A 83 0.11 -4.69 15.77
CA ALA A 83 -0.43 -4.28 17.06
C ALA A 83 0.16 -5.11 18.20
N LEU A 84 0.60 -4.43 19.25
CA LEU A 84 0.95 -5.01 20.55
C LEU A 84 -0.30 -5.32 21.36
N ASN A 85 -0.14 -6.16 22.39
CA ASN A 85 -1.22 -6.52 23.32
C ASN A 85 -2.50 -7.02 22.65
N ASP A 86 -2.39 -7.73 21.51
CA ASP A 86 -3.52 -8.15 20.68
C ASP A 86 -4.49 -7.00 20.30
N ASN A 87 -3.96 -5.79 20.13
CA ASN A 87 -4.67 -4.53 19.86
C ASN A 87 -5.54 -4.01 21.03
N GLU A 88 -5.31 -4.50 22.25
CA GLU A 88 -5.90 -3.96 23.48
C GLU A 88 -5.11 -2.74 24.00
N PRO A 89 -5.74 -1.84 24.78
CA PRO A 89 -5.07 -0.68 25.36
C PRO A 89 -3.82 -1.04 26.17
N VAL A 90 -2.76 -0.23 26.06
CA VAL A 90 -1.51 -0.37 26.84
C VAL A 90 -1.50 0.48 28.11
N ILE A 91 -2.40 1.46 28.19
CA ILE A 91 -2.62 2.30 29.37
C ILE A 91 -4.12 2.33 29.68
N ASP A 92 -4.46 2.24 30.96
CA ASP A 92 -5.83 2.33 31.46
C ASP A 92 -6.29 3.80 31.45
N SER A 93 -7.08 4.17 30.44
CA SER A 93 -7.56 5.55 30.23
C SER A 93 -8.28 6.09 31.47
N GLU A 94 -9.06 5.29 32.18
CA GLU A 94 -9.85 5.75 33.34
C GLU A 94 -8.96 6.22 34.51
N LYS A 95 -7.71 5.77 34.57
CA LYS A 95 -6.76 6.19 35.62
C LYS A 95 -6.03 7.49 35.32
N ILE A 96 -5.91 7.85 34.04
CA ILE A 96 -5.13 9.01 33.60
C ILE A 96 -5.99 10.18 33.11
N SER A 97 -7.21 9.89 32.64
CA SER A 97 -8.11 10.86 32.00
C SER A 97 -9.16 11.38 32.98
N THR A 98 -9.53 12.66 32.85
CA THR A 98 -10.67 13.21 33.60
C THR A 98 -12.02 12.85 32.97
N THR A 99 -12.03 12.52 31.69
CA THR A 99 -13.24 12.14 30.94
C THR A 99 -13.46 10.63 30.86
N GLY A 100 -12.43 9.84 31.16
CA GLY A 100 -12.37 8.38 31.02
C GLY A 100 -11.87 7.90 29.65
N GLY A 101 -11.44 8.81 28.76
CA GLY A 101 -10.96 8.50 27.42
C GLY A 101 -9.79 9.40 27.01
N VAL A 102 -8.89 8.88 26.18
CA VAL A 102 -7.75 9.62 25.66
C VAL A 102 -7.59 9.40 24.16
N ARG A 103 -7.09 10.43 23.46
CA ARG A 103 -6.93 10.44 22.01
C ARG A 103 -5.60 11.09 21.61
N ASP A 104 -5.27 10.97 20.34
CA ASP A 104 -4.18 11.68 19.67
C ASP A 104 -2.80 11.54 20.36
N PRO A 105 -2.32 10.32 20.64
CA PRO A 105 -1.05 10.14 21.32
C PRO A 105 0.14 10.65 20.51
N HIS A 106 0.85 11.63 21.06
CA HIS A 106 2.16 12.06 20.57
C HIS A 106 3.27 11.62 21.52
N ILE A 107 4.25 10.86 21.03
CA ILE A 107 5.36 10.33 21.82
C ILE A 107 6.71 10.93 21.39
N LEU A 108 7.57 11.23 22.36
CA LEU A 108 8.89 11.83 22.17
C LEU A 108 9.93 11.17 23.08
N ARG A 109 11.11 10.88 22.53
CA ARG A 109 12.31 10.55 23.32
C ARG A 109 13.05 11.82 23.72
N GLY A 110 13.25 11.99 25.02
CA GLY A 110 14.03 13.05 25.63
C GLY A 110 15.54 12.84 25.52
N LYS A 111 16.30 13.91 25.72
CA LYS A 111 17.77 13.88 25.65
C LYS A 111 18.43 13.05 26.74
N ASP A 112 17.75 12.83 27.85
CA ASP A 112 18.22 12.02 28.98
C ASP A 112 17.67 10.58 28.95
N GLY A 113 17.05 10.18 27.84
CA GLY A 113 16.38 8.88 27.69
C GLY A 113 15.00 8.80 28.32
N THR A 114 14.48 9.87 28.93
CA THR A 114 13.07 9.92 29.37
C THR A 114 12.15 9.95 28.17
N TYR A 115 11.05 9.20 28.21
CA TYR A 115 9.98 9.28 27.23
C TYR A 115 8.89 10.22 27.72
N PHE A 116 8.39 11.02 26.80
CA PHE A 116 7.27 11.92 27.02
C PHE A 116 6.13 11.50 26.11
N MET A 117 4.92 11.50 26.63
CA MET A 117 3.71 11.35 25.81
C MET A 117 2.72 12.45 26.19
N VAL A 118 2.03 12.99 25.19
CA VAL A 118 0.90 13.90 25.42
C VAL A 118 -0.33 13.40 24.69
N LEU A 119 -1.50 13.59 25.31
CA LEU A 119 -2.78 13.07 24.83
C LEU A 119 -3.87 14.14 24.94
N THR A 120 -4.85 14.10 24.06
CA THR A 120 -6.13 14.79 24.24
C THR A 120 -6.97 14.07 25.30
N ASP A 121 -7.45 14.76 26.33
CA ASP A 121 -8.31 14.19 27.40
C ASP A 121 -9.79 14.17 27.00
N LEU A 122 -10.19 13.25 26.12
CA LEU A 122 -11.54 13.23 25.54
C LEU A 122 -12.13 11.83 25.47
N LEU A 123 -13.36 11.72 25.96
CA LEU A 123 -14.27 10.62 25.70
C LEU A 123 -15.48 11.14 24.92
N SER A 124 -15.49 10.92 23.62
CA SER A 124 -16.44 11.47 22.64
C SER A 124 -17.91 11.20 22.96
N LYS A 125 -18.21 10.11 23.69
CA LYS A 125 -19.56 9.80 24.19
C LYS A 125 -20.13 10.89 25.10
N ASN A 126 -19.27 11.69 25.75
CA ASN A 126 -19.64 12.81 26.62
C ASN A 126 -19.76 14.14 25.85
N GLY A 127 -19.57 14.12 24.52
CA GLY A 127 -19.51 15.29 23.65
C GLY A 127 -18.09 15.60 23.17
N TRP A 128 -17.95 16.64 22.34
CA TRP A 128 -16.68 17.05 21.71
C TRP A 128 -16.01 18.26 22.38
N THR A 129 -16.51 18.66 23.54
CA THR A 129 -15.89 19.71 24.35
C THR A 129 -14.79 19.08 25.20
N ASN A 130 -13.60 19.66 25.17
CA ASN A 130 -12.47 19.24 25.99
C ASN A 130 -11.65 20.48 26.39
N THR A 131 -11.17 20.52 27.63
CA THR A 131 -10.37 21.64 28.14
C THR A 131 -8.99 21.23 28.62
N ALA A 132 -8.65 19.95 28.50
CA ALA A 132 -7.48 19.37 29.14
C ALA A 132 -6.67 18.48 28.20
N MET A 133 -5.38 18.40 28.49
CA MET A 133 -4.47 17.40 27.93
C MET A 133 -3.88 16.55 29.05
N ILE A 134 -3.45 15.35 28.71
CA ILE A 134 -2.68 14.48 29.60
C ILE A 134 -1.21 14.62 29.22
N MET A 135 -0.33 14.83 30.20
CA MET A 135 1.11 14.78 30.03
C MET A 135 1.64 13.57 30.80
N LEU A 136 2.41 12.72 30.13
CA LEU A 136 2.97 11.51 30.69
C LEU A 136 4.49 11.47 30.56
N THR A 137 5.14 10.86 31.55
CA THR A 137 6.57 10.54 31.52
C THR A 137 6.80 9.05 31.77
N SER A 138 7.84 8.50 31.15
CA SER A 138 8.27 7.11 31.36
C SER A 138 9.78 6.98 31.21
N LYS A 139 10.35 5.97 31.86
CA LYS A 139 11.76 5.57 31.65
C LYS A 139 11.89 4.34 30.74
N ASP A 140 10.78 3.68 30.39
CA ASP A 140 10.80 2.35 29.80
C ASP A 140 9.68 2.10 28.77
N LEU A 141 8.89 3.13 28.42
CA LEU A 141 7.73 3.07 27.52
C LEU A 141 6.54 2.23 28.03
N VAL A 142 6.67 1.59 29.19
CA VAL A 142 5.68 0.68 29.78
C VAL A 142 4.98 1.33 30.96
N HIS A 143 5.76 1.82 31.92
CA HIS A 143 5.26 2.42 33.14
C HIS A 143 5.21 3.93 32.96
N TRP A 144 4.00 4.49 33.02
CA TRP A 144 3.77 5.90 32.79
C TRP A 144 3.30 6.59 34.07
N GLU A 145 3.96 7.69 34.42
CA GLU A 145 3.43 8.68 35.36
C GLU A 145 2.63 9.69 34.56
N SER A 146 1.46 10.11 35.07
CA SER A 146 0.54 10.99 34.35
C SER A 146 0.17 12.22 35.16
N SER A 147 -0.12 13.30 34.45
CA SER A 147 -0.64 14.55 34.99
C SER A 147 -1.66 15.14 34.02
N VAL A 148 -2.64 15.86 34.56
CA VAL A 148 -3.68 16.53 33.78
C VAL A 148 -3.41 18.02 33.76
N VAL A 149 -3.38 18.62 32.57
CA VAL A 149 -3.32 20.07 32.38
C VAL A 149 -4.64 20.56 31.83
N ASP A 150 -5.51 21.03 32.72
CA ASP A 150 -6.76 21.71 32.39
C ASP A 150 -6.48 23.20 32.14
N ILE A 151 -6.58 23.64 30.89
CA ILE A 151 -6.15 24.98 30.44
C ILE A 151 -6.91 26.11 31.15
N PRO A 152 -8.26 26.11 31.21
CA PRO A 152 -9.02 27.08 32.00
C PRO A 152 -8.63 27.15 33.48
N LYS A 153 -8.30 26.02 34.11
CA LYS A 153 -7.87 26.00 35.52
C LYS A 153 -6.44 26.48 35.71
N ALA A 154 -5.53 26.11 34.82
CA ALA A 154 -4.12 26.50 34.89
C ALA A 154 -3.93 27.98 34.57
N PHE A 155 -4.74 28.55 33.67
CA PHE A 155 -4.60 29.92 33.17
C PHE A 155 -5.94 30.69 33.15
N PRO A 156 -6.61 30.86 34.30
CA PRO A 156 -7.95 31.45 34.36
C PRO A 156 -8.01 32.91 33.85
N ASP A 157 -6.92 33.66 34.04
CA ASP A 157 -6.84 35.08 33.64
C ASP A 157 -6.82 35.27 32.12
N THR A 158 -6.37 34.27 31.36
CA THR A 158 -6.21 34.36 29.90
C THR A 158 -7.15 33.42 29.14
N PHE A 159 -7.35 32.19 29.64
CA PHE A 159 -8.01 31.11 28.90
C PHE A 159 -9.19 30.46 29.64
N SER A 160 -9.81 31.17 30.59
CA SER A 160 -10.96 30.66 31.37
C SER A 160 -12.17 30.22 30.55
N LYS A 161 -12.25 30.62 29.27
CA LYS A 161 -13.38 30.30 28.38
C LYS A 161 -13.03 29.33 27.25
N VAL A 162 -11.79 28.85 27.17
CA VAL A 162 -11.40 27.82 26.19
C VAL A 162 -12.29 26.59 26.40
N ASN A 163 -12.83 26.05 25.31
CA ASN A 163 -13.71 24.89 25.35
C ASN A 163 -13.21 23.74 24.47
N ARG A 164 -12.03 23.89 23.85
CA ARG A 164 -11.37 22.86 23.06
C ARG A 164 -9.86 22.93 23.19
N VAL A 165 -9.22 21.79 23.45
CA VAL A 165 -7.76 21.61 23.49
C VAL A 165 -7.41 20.34 22.73
N TRP A 166 -7.02 20.48 21.46
CA TRP A 166 -6.81 19.36 20.53
C TRP A 166 -5.43 19.34 19.91
N ALA A 167 -5.15 18.27 19.19
CA ALA A 167 -4.11 17.32 19.57
C ALA A 167 -2.79 17.94 20.05
N PRO A 168 -2.41 17.72 21.33
CA PRO A 168 -1.11 18.13 21.81
C PRO A 168 -0.01 17.26 21.21
N GLN A 169 1.13 17.90 20.96
CA GLN A 169 2.36 17.26 20.54
C GLN A 169 3.57 17.93 21.21
N THR A 170 4.74 17.29 21.11
CA THR A 170 5.94 17.67 21.85
C THR A 170 7.17 17.72 20.96
N ILE A 171 8.02 18.72 21.17
CA ILE A 171 9.31 18.82 20.50
C ILE A 171 10.33 19.45 21.46
N TYR A 172 11.59 19.02 21.37
CA TYR A 172 12.67 19.62 22.15
C TYR A 172 13.23 20.86 21.46
N ASP A 173 13.38 21.94 22.23
CA ASP A 173 13.96 23.22 21.79
C ASP A 173 15.43 23.31 22.22
N ASP A 174 16.34 23.11 21.27
CA ASP A 174 17.79 23.22 21.49
C ASP A 174 18.23 24.61 22.00
N GLU A 175 17.53 25.68 21.65
CA GLU A 175 17.91 27.05 22.05
C GLU A 175 17.49 27.37 23.49
N LYS A 176 16.43 26.72 23.98
CA LYS A 176 15.91 26.93 25.34
C LYS A 176 16.31 25.84 26.32
N ASP A 177 16.79 24.71 25.81
CA ASP A 177 17.05 23.49 26.59
C ASP A 177 15.78 23.03 27.33
N LYS A 178 14.65 23.01 26.61
CA LYS A 178 13.32 22.70 27.15
C LYS A 178 12.46 21.94 26.16
N TYR A 179 11.48 21.21 26.68
CA TYR A 179 10.43 20.60 25.87
C TYR A 179 9.30 21.61 25.65
N MET A 180 8.96 21.83 24.38
CA MET A 180 7.83 22.63 23.97
C MET A 180 6.64 21.69 23.71
N VAL A 181 5.50 22.01 24.33
CA VAL A 181 4.20 21.40 24.02
C VAL A 181 3.44 22.35 23.11
N TYR A 182 2.92 21.85 21.99
CA TYR A 182 2.11 22.62 21.06
C TYR A 182 0.81 21.89 20.76
N PHE A 183 -0.27 22.65 20.64
CA PHE A 183 -1.64 22.13 20.61
C PHE A 183 -2.59 23.19 20.07
N SER A 184 -3.76 22.75 19.63
CA SER A 184 -4.81 23.59 19.07
C SER A 184 -5.81 23.98 20.14
N MET A 185 -6.24 25.24 20.15
CA MET A 185 -7.31 25.69 21.04
C MET A 185 -8.42 26.43 20.31
N LEU A 186 -9.65 26.21 20.77
CA LEU A 186 -10.81 27.03 20.41
C LEU A 186 -11.22 27.93 21.58
N GLU A 187 -11.23 29.22 21.31
CA GLU A 187 -11.88 30.22 22.17
C GLU A 187 -13.26 30.58 21.62
N PRO A 188 -14.25 30.91 22.48
CA PRO A 188 -15.59 31.27 22.03
C PRO A 188 -15.57 32.44 21.04
N GLY A 189 -16.26 32.27 19.91
CA GLY A 189 -16.34 33.28 18.85
C GLY A 189 -15.11 33.35 17.94
N SER A 190 -14.16 32.42 18.09
CA SER A 190 -12.98 32.26 17.22
C SER A 190 -13.10 30.98 16.37
N TYR A 191 -12.02 30.67 15.65
CA TYR A 191 -11.68 29.38 15.08
C TYR A 191 -10.46 28.79 15.81
N ASP A 192 -10.17 27.51 15.59
CA ASP A 192 -9.03 26.81 16.19
C ASP A 192 -7.70 27.33 15.68
N LYS A 193 -6.77 27.53 16.60
CA LYS A 193 -5.42 28.00 16.29
C LYS A 193 -4.43 27.14 17.05
N ILE A 194 -3.24 26.98 16.47
CA ILE A 194 -2.13 26.28 17.11
C ILE A 194 -1.43 27.24 18.07
N TYR A 195 -1.30 26.83 19.32
CA TYR A 195 -0.58 27.47 20.41
C TYR A 195 0.59 26.60 20.85
N TYR A 196 1.50 27.19 21.62
CA TYR A 196 2.58 26.49 22.29
C TYR A 196 2.84 27.04 23.69
N ALA A 197 3.42 26.21 24.54
CA ALA A 197 4.04 26.59 25.81
C ALA A 197 5.19 25.63 26.12
N TYR A 198 6.14 26.05 26.96
CA TYR A 198 7.16 25.13 27.46
C TYR A 198 6.62 24.35 28.65
N ALA A 199 6.93 23.06 28.70
CA ALA A 199 6.67 22.22 29.86
C ALA A 199 7.53 22.65 31.05
N ASN A 200 7.00 22.49 32.26
CA ASN A 200 7.80 22.61 33.49
C ASN A 200 8.82 21.47 33.60
N ALA A 201 9.79 21.60 34.51
CA ALA A 201 10.96 20.73 34.59
C ALA A 201 10.61 19.25 34.86
N ASP A 202 9.54 18.98 35.59
CA ASP A 202 9.02 17.64 35.90
C ASP A 202 7.98 17.14 34.89
N PHE A 203 7.69 17.93 33.85
CA PHE A 203 6.74 17.60 32.78
C PHE A 203 5.31 17.28 33.28
N THR A 204 4.89 17.95 34.35
CA THR A 204 3.56 17.83 34.95
C THR A 204 2.61 18.97 34.57
N GLY A 205 3.11 19.97 33.83
CA GLY A 205 2.38 21.18 33.49
C GLY A 205 3.12 22.10 32.54
N LEU A 206 2.55 23.30 32.32
CA LEU A 206 3.10 24.33 31.44
C LEU A 206 3.65 25.50 32.28
N GLU A 207 4.83 26.01 31.91
CA GLU A 207 5.50 27.09 32.67
C GLU A 207 4.80 28.46 32.58
N SER A 208 3.99 28.66 31.54
CA SER A 208 3.32 29.92 31.28
C SER A 208 2.08 29.74 30.43
N ALA A 209 1.22 30.76 30.42
CA ALA A 209 0.06 30.80 29.54
C ALA A 209 0.48 30.57 28.06
N PRO A 210 -0.23 29.69 27.33
CA PRO A 210 0.07 29.39 25.94
C PRO A 210 0.09 30.63 25.04
N ARG A 211 0.98 30.62 24.04
CA ARG A 211 1.12 31.68 23.03
C ARG A 211 0.78 31.12 21.67
N GLN A 212 0.09 31.90 20.84
CA GLN A 212 -0.26 31.46 19.49
C GLN A 212 1.03 31.23 18.68
N LEU A 213 1.20 30.01 18.17
CA LEU A 213 2.39 29.57 17.43
C LEU A 213 2.27 29.95 15.95
N PHE A 214 1.11 29.68 15.36
CA PHE A 214 0.87 29.84 13.93
C PHE A 214 -0.30 30.78 13.66
N PHE A 215 -0.09 31.70 12.74
CA PHE A 215 -1.08 32.67 12.27
C PHE A 215 -1.49 32.30 10.86
N ASN A 216 -2.54 31.47 10.73
CA ASN A 216 -3.05 31.04 9.43
C ASN A 216 -3.43 32.28 8.59
N PRO A 217 -2.81 32.50 7.40
CA PRO A 217 -3.09 33.67 6.57
C PRO A 217 -4.55 33.76 6.13
N ASN A 218 -5.23 32.62 6.01
CA ASN A 218 -6.64 32.55 5.62
C ASN A 218 -7.60 32.85 6.77
N LYS A 219 -7.10 33.01 8.01
CA LYS A 219 -7.90 33.21 9.23
C LYS A 219 -8.96 32.11 9.42
N MET A 220 -8.58 30.87 9.14
CA MET A 220 -9.41 29.67 9.33
C MET A 220 -8.75 28.71 10.30
N ALA A 221 -9.52 27.71 10.73
CA ALA A 221 -9.06 26.67 11.64
C ALA A 221 -7.75 26.04 11.14
N ALA A 222 -6.76 25.99 12.03
CA ALA A 222 -5.53 25.23 11.86
C ALA A 222 -5.38 24.37 13.12
N ILE A 223 -5.40 23.04 12.93
CA ILE A 223 -5.30 22.07 14.01
C ILE A 223 -4.29 20.96 13.69
N ASP A 224 -4.13 20.02 14.63
CA ASP A 224 -3.30 18.81 14.50
C ASP A 224 -1.90 19.13 13.97
N GLY A 225 -1.24 20.08 14.63
CA GLY A 225 0.11 20.48 14.25
C GLY A 225 1.09 19.34 14.45
N ASP A 226 2.04 19.17 13.54
CA ASP A 226 3.22 18.31 13.68
C ASP A 226 4.49 19.02 13.16
N ILE A 227 5.55 19.07 13.95
CA ILE A 227 6.75 19.88 13.65
C ILE A 227 7.96 18.98 13.41
N VAL A 228 8.50 19.05 12.19
CA VAL A 228 9.74 18.36 11.83
C VAL A 228 10.86 19.35 11.51
N LYS A 229 12.02 19.15 12.12
CA LYS A 229 13.25 19.89 11.81
C LYS A 229 14.00 19.19 10.66
N LYS A 230 14.15 19.87 9.53
CA LYS A 230 14.90 19.40 8.35
C LYS A 230 15.66 20.56 7.72
N ASP A 231 16.91 20.32 7.36
CA ASP A 231 17.78 21.31 6.69
C ASP A 231 17.87 22.67 7.42
N GLY A 232 17.87 22.63 8.76
CA GLY A 232 17.93 23.81 9.61
C GLY A 232 16.62 24.60 9.75
N LYS A 233 15.52 24.11 9.16
CA LYS A 233 14.19 24.74 9.20
C LYS A 233 13.17 23.86 9.92
N PHE A 234 12.17 24.49 10.51
CA PHE A 234 11.03 23.83 11.14
C PHE A 234 9.86 23.81 10.15
N HIS A 235 9.34 22.62 9.90
CA HIS A 235 8.20 22.37 9.01
C HIS A 235 7.02 21.99 9.90
N LEU A 236 6.06 22.90 10.04
CA LEU A 236 4.79 22.66 10.72
C LEU A 236 3.80 22.11 9.70
N PHE A 237 3.51 20.82 9.78
CA PHE A 237 2.35 20.22 9.15
C PHE A 237 1.12 20.59 10.00
N TYR A 238 0.02 20.94 9.34
CA TYR A 238 -1.22 21.29 10.04
C TYR A 238 -2.44 20.98 9.17
N LYS A 239 -3.53 20.59 9.82
CA LYS A 239 -4.82 20.37 9.18
C LYS A 239 -5.63 21.65 9.13
N THR A 240 -6.25 21.91 8.00
CA THR A 240 -7.25 22.97 7.82
C THR A 240 -8.65 22.39 7.65
N GLU A 241 -9.66 23.16 8.05
CA GLU A 241 -11.08 22.79 7.93
C GLU A 241 -11.82 23.64 6.88
N GLY A 242 -13.00 23.18 6.48
CA GLY A 242 -13.89 23.85 5.53
C GLY A 242 -14.05 23.09 4.22
N THR A 243 -14.96 23.54 3.35
CA THR A 243 -15.28 22.82 2.11
C THR A 243 -14.27 23.02 0.98
N LYS A 244 -13.56 24.16 0.97
CA LYS A 244 -12.63 24.54 -0.11
C LYS A 244 -11.15 24.48 0.26
N ASP A 245 -10.83 24.47 1.55
CA ASP A 245 -9.45 24.57 2.04
C ASP A 245 -9.09 23.41 2.98
N LYS A 246 -9.87 22.32 3.02
CA LYS A 246 -9.55 21.14 3.82
C LYS A 246 -8.28 20.46 3.31
N GLY A 247 -7.55 19.83 4.22
CA GLY A 247 -6.34 19.06 3.93
C GLY A 247 -5.25 19.26 4.95
N ILE A 248 -4.14 18.55 4.77
CA ILE A 248 -2.87 18.74 5.44
C ILE A 248 -2.03 19.72 4.61
N LYS A 249 -1.56 20.77 5.27
CA LYS A 249 -0.71 21.82 4.68
C LYS A 249 0.59 21.95 5.47
N VAL A 250 1.54 22.69 4.93
CA VAL A 250 2.85 22.91 5.56
C VAL A 250 3.13 24.40 5.69
N ALA A 251 3.64 24.82 6.84
CA ALA A 251 4.24 26.12 7.05
C ALA A 251 5.70 25.95 7.49
N ILE A 252 6.59 26.83 7.01
CA ILE A 252 8.04 26.72 7.26
C ILE A 252 8.53 27.92 8.05
N SER A 253 9.42 27.69 9.03
CA SER A 253 10.12 28.74 9.75
C SER A 253 11.61 28.44 9.98
N ASP A 254 12.41 29.49 10.15
CA ASP A 254 13.77 29.42 10.68
C ASP A 254 13.81 29.31 12.21
N LYS A 255 12.69 29.58 12.90
CA LYS A 255 12.58 29.55 14.36
C LYS A 255 11.44 28.66 14.80
N LEU A 256 11.67 27.87 15.84
CA LEU A 256 10.68 26.93 16.36
C LEU A 256 9.36 27.61 16.80
N THR A 257 9.44 28.82 17.36
CA THR A 257 8.32 29.46 18.08
C THR A 257 7.67 30.64 17.34
N SER A 258 8.11 30.98 16.13
CA SER A 258 7.60 32.14 15.39
C SER A 258 8.00 32.09 13.93
N GLY A 259 7.37 32.89 13.06
CA GLY A 259 7.84 33.11 11.68
C GLY A 259 7.41 32.07 10.66
N TYR A 260 6.47 31.18 11.00
CA TYR A 260 5.92 30.19 10.08
C TYR A 260 5.20 30.84 8.90
N GLY A 261 5.77 30.69 7.70
CA GLY A 261 5.15 31.05 6.43
C GLY A 261 4.47 29.85 5.78
N ALA A 262 3.17 29.93 5.55
CA ALA A 262 2.39 28.87 4.89
C ALA A 262 2.85 28.66 3.45
N LEU A 263 3.02 27.41 3.04
CA LEU A 263 3.18 27.02 1.65
C LEU A 263 1.83 26.96 0.94
N GLU A 264 1.88 27.05 -0.38
CA GLU A 264 0.70 26.88 -1.23
C GLU A 264 0.38 25.40 -1.43
N GLY A 265 -0.92 25.08 -1.43
CA GLY A 265 -1.42 23.73 -1.71
C GLY A 265 -1.49 22.82 -0.48
N ASN A 266 -2.06 21.64 -0.71
CA ASN A 266 -2.09 20.54 0.24
C ASN A 266 -0.92 19.59 -0.04
N VAL A 267 -0.49 18.86 0.99
CA VAL A 267 0.54 17.80 0.88
C VAL A 267 -0.05 16.40 1.01
N ASP A 268 -1.26 16.26 1.55
CA ASP A 268 -2.04 15.03 1.42
C ASP A 268 -2.36 14.74 -0.05
N GLN A 269 -2.57 13.46 -0.36
CA GLN A 269 -2.79 12.95 -1.71
C GLN A 269 -4.23 12.47 -1.91
N THR A 270 -5.19 13.11 -1.24
CA THR A 270 -6.60 12.71 -1.26
C THR A 270 -7.54 13.92 -1.17
N ASP A 271 -8.71 13.84 -1.79
CA ASP A 271 -9.78 14.84 -1.62
C ASP A 271 -10.71 14.50 -0.45
N GLU A 272 -10.44 13.42 0.29
CA GLU A 272 -11.23 13.04 1.46
C GLU A 272 -10.99 13.96 2.67
N ALA A 273 -11.79 13.82 3.72
CA ALA A 273 -11.55 14.56 4.95
C ALA A 273 -10.44 13.86 5.74
N VAL A 274 -9.36 14.60 6.03
CA VAL A 274 -8.16 14.11 6.70
C VAL A 274 -7.92 14.84 8.02
N GLU A 275 -7.23 14.19 8.96
CA GLU A 275 -6.78 14.76 10.22
C GLU A 275 -5.52 14.06 10.74
N GLY A 276 -4.94 14.61 11.81
CA GLY A 276 -3.89 13.93 12.57
C GLY A 276 -2.63 13.56 11.79
N SER A 277 -2.02 14.54 11.12
CA SER A 277 -0.76 14.32 10.42
C SER A 277 0.35 13.93 11.41
N GLY A 278 1.07 12.87 11.07
CA GLY A 278 2.32 12.49 11.72
C GLY A 278 3.42 12.30 10.69
N VAL A 279 4.60 12.85 10.96
CA VAL A 279 5.75 12.80 10.07
C VAL A 279 6.95 12.20 10.78
N PHE A 280 7.48 11.11 10.23
CA PHE A 280 8.67 10.47 10.77
C PHE A 280 9.67 10.13 9.66
N LYS A 281 10.94 10.04 10.04
CA LYS A 281 12.02 9.71 9.13
C LYS A 281 12.27 8.21 9.12
N LEU A 282 12.49 7.63 7.94
CA LEU A 282 12.90 6.24 7.83
C LEU A 282 14.36 6.06 8.28
N ILE A 283 14.58 5.12 9.20
CA ILE A 283 15.86 4.64 9.68
C ILE A 283 16.76 4.28 8.50
N GLY A 284 18.00 4.79 8.51
CA GLY A 284 18.98 4.51 7.46
C GLY A 284 18.69 5.17 6.10
N SER A 285 17.69 6.03 5.99
CA SER A 285 17.24 6.65 4.74
C SER A 285 17.20 8.18 4.82
N ASP A 286 17.05 8.86 3.68
CA ASP A 286 16.72 10.30 3.58
C ASP A 286 15.21 10.55 3.43
N LYS A 287 14.44 9.48 3.28
CA LYS A 287 12.98 9.49 3.13
C LYS A 287 12.26 9.76 4.45
N TYR A 288 11.15 10.47 4.32
CA TYR A 288 10.17 10.76 5.36
C TYR A 288 8.83 10.19 4.95
N ILE A 289 8.11 9.67 5.94
CA ILE A 289 6.72 9.27 5.81
C ILE A 289 5.86 10.40 6.38
N LEU A 290 4.86 10.83 5.62
CA LEU A 290 3.71 11.56 6.13
C LEU A 290 2.55 10.59 6.17
N MET A 291 2.00 10.38 7.36
CA MET A 291 0.82 9.56 7.58
C MET A 291 -0.33 10.42 8.13
N TYR A 292 -1.57 10.12 7.75
CA TYR A 292 -2.74 10.85 8.23
C TYR A 292 -4.02 10.00 8.20
N ASP A 293 -4.95 10.38 9.05
CA ASP A 293 -6.23 9.71 9.30
C ASP A 293 -7.30 10.22 8.34
N MET A 294 -7.84 9.36 7.48
CA MET A 294 -8.97 9.64 6.61
C MET A 294 -10.28 9.32 7.34
N TYR A 295 -10.54 10.08 8.40
CA TYR A 295 -11.46 9.72 9.48
C TYR A 295 -12.90 9.40 9.09
N MET A 296 -13.38 9.95 7.97
CA MET A 296 -14.73 9.69 7.45
C MET A 296 -14.86 8.32 6.78
N SER A 297 -13.75 7.79 6.26
CA SER A 297 -13.67 6.49 5.59
C SER A 297 -13.15 5.37 6.51
N GLY A 298 -12.62 5.72 7.69
CA GLY A 298 -11.95 4.78 8.59
C GLY A 298 -10.63 4.24 8.03
N LYS A 299 -9.99 4.97 7.11
CA LYS A 299 -8.70 4.61 6.52
C LYS A 299 -7.56 5.44 7.10
N TYR A 300 -6.35 4.96 6.89
CA TYR A 300 -5.12 5.65 7.20
C TYR A 300 -4.25 5.64 5.94
N GLN A 301 -3.73 6.78 5.53
CA GLN A 301 -2.93 6.88 4.31
C GLN A 301 -1.47 7.20 4.66
N PHE A 302 -0.57 6.53 3.95
CA PHE A 302 0.87 6.70 4.06
C PHE A 302 1.42 7.26 2.75
N THR A 303 2.27 8.27 2.88
CA THR A 303 2.92 8.90 1.76
C THR A 303 4.41 9.08 2.04
N GLU A 304 5.23 9.06 0.99
CA GLU A 304 6.69 9.19 1.09
C GLU A 304 7.19 10.46 0.40
N SER A 305 8.18 11.12 1.01
CA SER A 305 8.90 12.26 0.45
C SER A 305 10.36 12.32 0.91
N THR A 306 11.25 12.89 0.09
CA THR A 306 12.63 13.24 0.50
C THR A 306 12.79 14.74 0.79
N ASP A 307 11.81 15.56 0.43
CA ASP A 307 11.86 17.02 0.51
C ASP A 307 10.78 17.65 1.39
N LEU A 308 9.88 16.84 1.98
CA LEU A 308 8.74 17.26 2.80
C LEU A 308 7.73 18.14 2.03
N LYS A 309 7.74 18.10 0.70
CA LYS A 309 6.86 18.87 -0.17
C LYS A 309 6.15 18.00 -1.21
N ASN A 310 6.91 17.16 -1.89
CA ASN A 310 6.41 16.26 -2.92
C ASN A 310 6.22 14.87 -2.31
N PHE A 311 4.97 14.53 -2.01
CA PHE A 311 4.59 13.25 -1.41
C PHE A 311 4.00 12.32 -2.46
N LYS A 312 4.29 11.02 -2.34
CA LYS A 312 3.71 9.96 -3.16
C LYS A 312 3.02 8.95 -2.27
N VAL A 313 1.81 8.53 -2.63
CA VAL A 313 1.09 7.45 -1.94
C VAL A 313 1.92 6.16 -2.00
N VAL A 314 2.00 5.47 -0.88
CA VAL A 314 2.69 4.17 -0.73
C VAL A 314 1.82 3.14 0.01
N ASP A 315 0.49 3.33 -0.02
CA ASP A 315 -0.48 2.49 0.69
C ASP A 315 -0.33 1.01 0.30
N GLU A 316 0.04 0.69 -0.96
CA GLU A 316 0.26 -0.70 -1.39
C GLU A 316 1.47 -1.39 -0.73
N GLN A 317 2.35 -0.62 -0.09
CA GLN A 317 3.52 -1.14 0.64
C GLN A 317 3.25 -1.27 2.14
N VAL A 318 2.15 -0.69 2.63
CA VAL A 318 1.84 -0.61 4.06
C VAL A 318 0.87 -1.72 4.45
N TYR A 319 1.19 -2.39 5.55
CA TYR A 319 0.32 -3.39 6.16
C TYR A 319 0.15 -3.10 7.64
N MET A 320 -1.10 -3.18 8.10
CA MET A 320 -1.46 -3.11 9.51
C MET A 320 -2.49 -4.19 9.81
N ASN A 321 -2.33 -4.92 10.92
CA ASN A 321 -3.36 -5.86 11.41
C ASN A 321 -4.39 -5.17 12.34
N PHE A 322 -4.48 -3.85 12.27
CA PHE A 322 -5.33 -2.98 13.07
C PHE A 322 -5.72 -1.74 12.25
N HIS A 323 -6.70 -0.98 12.74
CA HIS A 323 -7.16 0.27 12.13
C HIS A 323 -6.84 1.42 13.09
N PRO A 324 -5.75 2.16 12.88
CA PRO A 324 -5.42 3.31 13.72
C PRO A 324 -6.26 4.54 13.37
N ARG A 325 -6.36 5.40 14.36
CA ARG A 325 -6.74 6.81 14.26
C ARG A 325 -5.57 7.63 14.79
N HIS A 326 -5.54 8.92 14.46
CA HIS A 326 -4.49 9.91 14.79
C HIS A 326 -3.52 9.48 15.91
N GLY A 327 -2.23 9.39 15.56
CA GLY A 327 -1.16 8.97 16.45
C GLY A 327 0.21 9.39 15.93
N SER A 328 1.28 8.84 16.52
CA SER A 328 2.68 9.22 16.21
C SER A 328 3.63 8.03 16.22
N VAL A 329 4.73 8.13 15.48
CA VAL A 329 5.72 7.07 15.33
C VAL A 329 7.07 7.51 15.90
N LEU A 330 7.64 6.70 16.80
CA LEU A 330 8.94 6.89 17.42
C LEU A 330 9.92 5.80 16.98
N PRO A 331 11.11 6.14 16.44
CA PRO A 331 12.20 5.17 16.30
C PRO A 331 12.69 4.67 17.67
N ILE A 332 12.80 3.35 17.81
CA ILE A 332 13.19 2.67 19.05
C ILE A 332 14.34 1.67 18.80
N THR A 333 15.04 1.34 19.88
CA THR A 333 16.12 0.35 19.89
C THR A 333 15.56 -1.08 19.95
N ALA A 334 16.40 -2.08 19.68
CA ALA A 334 16.04 -3.49 19.87
C ALA A 334 15.69 -3.81 21.34
N GLU A 335 16.43 -3.24 22.30
CA GLU A 335 16.15 -3.46 23.73
C GLU A 335 14.76 -2.93 24.13
N GLU A 336 14.35 -1.78 23.59
CA GLU A 336 13.01 -1.24 23.83
C GLU A 336 11.91 -2.07 23.17
N SER A 337 12.15 -2.55 21.95
CA SER A 337 11.26 -3.48 21.25
C SER A 337 11.03 -4.75 22.09
N GLU A 338 12.11 -5.39 22.55
CA GLU A 338 12.07 -6.56 23.44
C GLU A 338 11.29 -6.29 24.73
N ARG A 339 11.54 -5.14 25.36
CA ARG A 339 10.86 -4.73 26.60
C ARG A 339 9.35 -4.59 26.39
N LEU A 340 8.95 -3.94 25.31
CA LEU A 340 7.55 -3.75 24.94
C LEU A 340 6.87 -5.08 24.62
N LEU A 341 7.52 -5.96 23.86
CA LEU A 341 7.00 -7.28 23.51
C LEU A 341 6.83 -8.20 24.71
N THR A 342 7.76 -8.13 25.67
CA THR A 342 7.68 -8.88 26.92
C THR A 342 6.47 -8.45 27.73
N GLN A 343 6.22 -7.14 27.80
CA GLN A 343 5.09 -6.59 28.56
C GLN A 343 3.75 -6.74 27.84
N PHE A 344 3.72 -6.55 26.52
CA PHE A 344 2.53 -6.43 25.69
C PHE A 344 2.56 -7.43 24.51
N PRO A 345 2.54 -8.74 24.78
CA PRO A 345 2.74 -9.75 23.74
C PRO A 345 1.60 -9.77 22.70
N SER A 346 1.96 -9.90 21.42
CA SER A 346 1.04 -10.05 20.30
C SER A 346 0.82 -11.52 19.95
N ARG A 347 -0.07 -12.19 20.68
CA ARG A 347 -0.29 -13.65 20.53
C ARG A 347 -1.00 -14.03 19.24
N LYS A 348 -1.72 -13.08 18.63
CA LYS A 348 -2.43 -13.29 17.35
C LYS A 348 -1.57 -12.97 16.11
N VAL A 349 -0.35 -12.47 16.28
CA VAL A 349 0.54 -12.14 15.16
C VAL A 349 1.43 -13.36 14.86
N PRO A 350 1.48 -13.82 13.60
CA PRO A 350 2.36 -14.91 13.21
C PRO A 350 3.83 -14.60 13.50
N GLY A 351 4.61 -15.62 13.87
CA GLY A 351 6.04 -15.43 14.12
C GLY A 351 6.86 -15.19 12.85
N ILE A 352 6.41 -15.76 11.74
CA ILE A 352 6.92 -15.55 10.37
C ILE A 352 5.92 -14.63 9.65
N LEU A 353 6.38 -13.48 9.17
CA LEU A 353 5.49 -12.41 8.68
C LEU A 353 5.36 -12.38 7.17
N SER A 354 6.48 -12.40 6.47
CA SER A 354 6.55 -12.30 5.01
C SER A 354 7.90 -12.83 4.49
N SER A 355 8.19 -12.65 3.20
CA SER A 355 9.48 -12.98 2.58
C SER A 355 9.99 -11.80 1.76
N LYS A 356 11.29 -11.49 1.88
CA LYS A 356 12.00 -10.53 1.01
C LYS A 356 12.79 -11.23 -0.11
N ALA A 357 12.58 -12.54 -0.33
CA ALA A 357 13.33 -13.28 -1.33
C ALA A 357 12.99 -12.81 -2.75
N GLU A 358 13.99 -12.73 -3.61
CA GLU A 358 13.76 -12.45 -5.02
C GLU A 358 12.93 -13.58 -5.65
N GLY A 359 11.89 -13.20 -6.40
CA GLY A 359 10.96 -14.14 -7.02
C GLY A 359 9.88 -14.68 -6.08
N ALA A 360 9.89 -14.34 -4.78
CA ALA A 360 8.79 -14.68 -3.88
C ALA A 360 7.52 -13.86 -4.17
N LYS A 361 6.36 -14.46 -3.88
CA LYS A 361 5.04 -13.82 -3.93
C LYS A 361 4.50 -13.63 -2.50
N PRO A 362 4.96 -12.61 -1.75
CA PRO A 362 4.67 -12.47 -0.32
C PRO A 362 3.18 -12.26 -0.02
N ILE A 363 2.42 -11.59 -0.90
CA ILE A 363 0.97 -11.42 -0.77
C ILE A 363 0.27 -12.79 -0.65
N ASN A 364 0.76 -13.79 -1.39
CA ASN A 364 0.19 -15.13 -1.45
C ASN A 364 0.85 -16.15 -0.52
N MET A 365 1.77 -15.71 0.33
CA MET A 365 2.36 -16.55 1.36
C MET A 365 1.29 -16.94 2.40
N VAL A 366 1.30 -18.19 2.83
CA VAL A 366 0.42 -18.70 3.89
C VAL A 366 1.28 -19.14 5.06
N VAL A 367 0.96 -18.65 6.24
CA VAL A 367 1.51 -19.13 7.51
C VAL A 367 0.36 -19.74 8.28
N ASP A 368 0.33 -21.06 8.32
CA ASP A 368 -0.65 -21.83 9.09
C ASP A 368 -0.09 -22.04 10.49
N GLU A 369 -0.55 -21.21 11.43
CA GLU A 369 -0.12 -21.25 12.83
C GLU A 369 -0.66 -22.49 13.58
N GLU A 370 -1.75 -23.09 13.12
CA GLU A 370 -2.36 -24.27 13.74
C GLU A 370 -1.58 -25.54 13.39
N ASN A 371 -1.31 -25.74 12.10
CA ASN A 371 -0.58 -26.89 11.59
C ASN A 371 0.95 -26.70 11.56
N LYS A 372 1.42 -25.49 11.87
CA LYS A 372 2.83 -25.08 11.77
C LYS A 372 3.40 -25.37 10.39
N GLU A 373 2.71 -24.86 9.37
CA GLU A 373 3.14 -24.95 7.97
C GLU A 373 3.34 -23.56 7.37
N VAL A 374 4.34 -23.41 6.51
CA VAL A 374 4.52 -22.22 5.69
C VAL A 374 4.50 -22.61 4.23
N TYR A 375 3.63 -21.98 3.46
CA TYR A 375 3.63 -22.06 2.01
C TYR A 375 4.13 -20.74 1.42
N LEU A 376 5.29 -20.78 0.77
CA LEU A 376 5.87 -19.64 0.07
C LEU A 376 5.82 -19.88 -1.46
N PRO A 377 4.86 -19.24 -2.17
CA PRO A 377 4.84 -19.27 -3.62
C PRO A 377 5.98 -18.42 -4.21
N VAL A 378 6.58 -18.91 -5.30
CA VAL A 378 7.61 -18.21 -6.07
C VAL A 378 7.29 -18.21 -7.57
N ASP A 379 7.86 -17.26 -8.31
CA ASP A 379 7.79 -17.18 -9.77
C ASP A 379 8.39 -18.44 -10.43
N SER A 380 7.87 -18.87 -11.58
CA SER A 380 8.32 -20.09 -12.31
C SER A 380 9.82 -20.17 -12.58
N LYS A 381 10.44 -19.03 -12.86
CA LYS A 381 11.89 -18.92 -13.15
C LYS A 381 12.78 -19.10 -11.93
N THR A 382 12.22 -19.09 -10.72
CA THR A 382 12.98 -19.20 -9.47
C THR A 382 13.59 -20.59 -9.33
N ASP A 383 14.90 -20.66 -9.07
CA ASP A 383 15.58 -21.93 -8.78
C ASP A 383 15.39 -22.32 -7.32
N ILE A 384 14.38 -23.16 -7.06
CA ILE A 384 14.07 -23.65 -5.71
C ILE A 384 15.07 -24.69 -5.18
N SER A 385 16.02 -25.17 -6.00
CA SER A 385 17.09 -26.07 -5.52
C SER A 385 18.21 -25.34 -4.78
N ARG A 386 18.27 -24.01 -4.94
CA ARG A 386 19.22 -23.10 -4.29
C ARG A 386 18.53 -21.80 -3.91
N PHE A 387 17.56 -21.87 -3.02
CA PHE A 387 16.70 -20.75 -2.64
C PHE A 387 16.86 -20.37 -1.17
N ASP A 388 17.03 -19.08 -0.89
CA ASP A 388 16.95 -18.52 0.45
C ASP A 388 15.58 -17.85 0.62
N PRO A 389 14.68 -18.36 1.48
CA PRO A 389 13.38 -17.75 1.70
C PRO A 389 13.43 -16.34 2.27
N ASN A 390 14.55 -15.92 2.88
CA ASN A 390 14.74 -14.58 3.43
C ASN A 390 13.49 -14.05 4.16
N PHE A 391 12.98 -14.86 5.10
CA PHE A 391 11.76 -14.56 5.83
C PHE A 391 11.94 -13.31 6.69
N GLN A 392 10.93 -12.44 6.67
CA GLN A 392 10.77 -11.42 7.69
C GLN A 392 10.08 -12.06 8.90
N LEU A 393 10.61 -11.81 10.08
CA LEU A 393 10.10 -12.35 11.32
C LEU A 393 9.48 -11.22 12.15
N PHE A 394 8.53 -11.59 13.00
CA PHE A 394 8.05 -10.66 14.02
C PHE A 394 9.23 -10.27 14.94
N PRO A 395 9.33 -9.01 15.40
CA PRO A 395 10.52 -8.53 16.08
C PRO A 395 10.97 -9.43 17.24
N GLU A 396 12.29 -9.55 17.40
CA GLU A 396 12.98 -10.40 18.37
C GLU A 396 12.79 -11.92 18.21
N ASN A 397 12.03 -12.38 17.21
CA ASN A 397 12.04 -13.79 16.84
C ASN A 397 13.27 -14.15 16.01
N SER A 398 13.71 -15.41 16.10
CA SER A 398 14.76 -15.96 15.24
C SER A 398 14.30 -17.24 14.56
N LEU A 399 14.92 -17.58 13.43
CA LEU A 399 14.57 -18.74 12.64
C LEU A 399 15.83 -19.52 12.27
N SER A 400 15.78 -20.85 12.36
CA SER A 400 16.87 -21.75 11.96
C SER A 400 16.31 -22.95 11.21
N PRO A 401 16.90 -23.42 10.10
CA PRO A 401 18.10 -22.87 9.46
C PRO A 401 17.88 -21.50 8.79
N MET A 402 18.95 -20.75 8.56
CA MET A 402 18.96 -19.58 7.66
C MET A 402 19.78 -19.85 6.39
N GLY A 403 19.53 -19.06 5.34
CA GLY A 403 20.31 -19.07 4.11
C GLY A 403 19.78 -20.04 3.05
N VAL A 404 20.52 -20.13 1.94
CA VAL A 404 20.19 -20.96 0.76
C VAL A 404 19.96 -22.43 1.12
N ARG A 405 18.85 -23.01 0.64
CA ARG A 405 18.47 -24.43 0.80
C ARG A 405 17.88 -25.01 -0.48
N ASP A 406 17.74 -26.33 -0.49
CA ASP A 406 17.17 -27.12 -1.60
C ASP A 406 15.74 -27.54 -1.26
N PHE A 407 14.76 -26.78 -1.75
CA PHE A 407 13.33 -27.07 -1.62
C PHE A 407 12.79 -27.96 -2.75
N SER A 408 13.62 -28.33 -3.74
CA SER A 408 13.19 -29.17 -4.87
C SER A 408 12.82 -30.60 -4.46
N LYS A 409 13.21 -31.02 -3.25
CA LYS A 409 12.96 -32.35 -2.68
C LYS A 409 11.75 -32.40 -1.75
N GLY A 410 11.06 -31.28 -1.55
CA GLY A 410 9.91 -31.17 -0.66
C GLY A 410 10.10 -30.14 0.46
N PRO A 411 9.16 -30.09 1.42
CA PRO A 411 9.21 -29.17 2.53
C PRO A 411 10.43 -29.40 3.42
N LEU A 412 10.93 -28.32 4.03
CA LEU A 412 12.05 -28.33 4.97
C LEU A 412 11.60 -27.82 6.33
N ASP A 413 12.16 -28.37 7.39
CA ASP A 413 11.87 -27.93 8.75
C ASP A 413 12.64 -26.66 9.12
N TYR A 414 11.91 -25.70 9.70
CA TYR A 414 12.46 -24.50 10.31
C TYR A 414 12.01 -24.43 11.77
N THR A 415 12.91 -24.12 12.68
CA THR A 415 12.62 -23.82 14.08
C THR A 415 12.57 -22.33 14.26
N LEU A 416 11.37 -21.81 14.52
CA LEU A 416 11.13 -20.48 15.04
C LEU A 416 11.42 -20.50 16.54
N THR A 417 12.26 -19.60 17.01
CA THR A 417 12.43 -19.32 18.44
C THR A 417 11.84 -17.94 18.71
N THR A 418 10.78 -17.88 19.52
CA THR A 418 10.16 -16.62 19.93
C THR A 418 10.93 -15.97 21.07
N LEU A 419 10.62 -14.71 21.35
CA LEU A 419 11.28 -13.93 22.40
C LEU A 419 11.31 -14.62 23.78
N ASP A 420 10.23 -15.30 24.17
CA ASP A 420 10.14 -16.05 25.43
C ASP A 420 10.95 -17.37 25.44
N GLY A 421 11.71 -17.63 24.38
CA GLY A 421 12.52 -18.84 24.19
C GLY A 421 11.71 -20.06 23.76
N LYS A 422 10.41 -19.93 23.50
CA LYS A 422 9.60 -21.03 22.97
C LYS A 422 10.08 -21.37 21.56
N GLN A 423 10.26 -22.67 21.31
CA GLN A 423 10.67 -23.19 20.01
C GLN A 423 9.49 -23.88 19.34
N GLU A 424 9.19 -23.47 18.12
CA GLU A 424 8.15 -24.04 17.28
C GLU A 424 8.75 -24.49 15.95
N ARG A 425 8.41 -25.71 15.53
CA ARG A 425 8.92 -26.28 14.28
C ARG A 425 7.85 -26.10 13.19
N TYR A 426 8.22 -25.40 12.13
CA TYR A 426 7.41 -25.19 10.94
C TYR A 426 7.90 -26.08 9.80
N SER A 427 6.97 -26.71 9.08
CA SER A 427 7.22 -27.32 7.78
C SER A 427 7.10 -26.26 6.69
N VAL A 428 8.22 -25.86 6.10
CA VAL A 428 8.27 -24.80 5.08
C VAL A 428 8.32 -25.42 3.68
N ARG A 429 7.29 -25.17 2.89
CA ARG A 429 7.20 -25.54 1.48
C ARG A 429 7.36 -24.30 0.60
N VAL A 430 8.32 -24.36 -0.32
CA VAL A 430 8.48 -23.38 -1.39
C VAL A 430 8.04 -24.03 -2.70
N SER A 431 7.09 -23.43 -3.41
CA SER A 431 6.58 -23.96 -4.67
C SER A 431 6.52 -22.89 -5.74
N LYS A 432 6.80 -23.30 -6.98
CA LYS A 432 6.53 -22.48 -8.16
C LYS A 432 5.02 -22.35 -8.34
N ALA A 433 4.53 -21.12 -8.46
CA ALA A 433 3.11 -20.83 -8.61
C ALA A 433 2.94 -19.72 -9.66
N ASN A 434 2.40 -20.05 -10.84
CA ASN A 434 2.18 -19.06 -11.90
C ASN A 434 0.90 -18.24 -11.69
N ASN A 435 0.00 -18.67 -10.80
CA ASN A 435 -1.14 -17.86 -10.36
C ASN A 435 -0.86 -17.20 -9.00
N PRO A 436 -1.19 -15.90 -8.82
CA PRO A 436 -1.68 -15.00 -9.86
C PRO A 436 -0.59 -14.65 -10.89
N VAL A 437 -1.00 -14.38 -12.13
CA VAL A 437 -0.08 -14.09 -13.25
C VAL A 437 0.49 -12.68 -13.21
N LEU A 438 -0.24 -11.75 -12.58
CA LEU A 438 0.19 -10.37 -12.37
C LEU A 438 0.58 -10.13 -10.91
N LYS A 439 1.56 -9.25 -10.70
CA LYS A 439 1.99 -8.81 -9.36
C LYS A 439 1.17 -7.60 -8.93
N GLY A 440 0.47 -7.69 -7.80
CA GLY A 440 -0.39 -6.63 -7.28
C GLY A 440 -1.87 -6.91 -7.53
N TYR A 441 -2.72 -5.92 -7.25
CA TYR A 441 -4.17 -6.05 -7.37
C TYR A 441 -4.66 -5.63 -8.75
N TYR A 442 -5.25 -6.58 -9.46
CA TYR A 442 -5.79 -6.41 -10.80
C TYR A 442 -7.02 -7.28 -10.96
N ALA A 443 -7.96 -6.79 -11.75
CA ALA A 443 -9.23 -7.46 -11.96
C ALA A 443 -9.69 -7.38 -13.41
N ASP A 444 -10.86 -7.97 -13.67
CA ASP A 444 -11.59 -7.87 -14.93
C ASP A 444 -10.69 -8.02 -16.18
N PRO A 445 -9.95 -9.16 -16.30
CA PRO A 445 -8.88 -9.28 -17.28
C PRO A 445 -9.41 -9.50 -18.68
N GLU A 446 -8.93 -8.71 -19.64
CA GLU A 446 -9.07 -8.97 -21.08
C GLU A 446 -7.75 -9.45 -21.68
N ILE A 447 -7.79 -10.48 -22.55
CA ILE A 447 -6.59 -11.01 -23.21
C ILE A 447 -6.75 -11.07 -24.74
N ILE A 448 -5.71 -10.66 -25.47
CA ILE A 448 -5.59 -10.93 -26.90
C ILE A 448 -4.24 -11.55 -27.26
N TYR A 449 -4.20 -12.24 -28.39
CA TYR A 449 -2.96 -12.43 -29.14
C TYR A 449 -2.90 -11.40 -30.27
N SER A 450 -1.80 -10.63 -30.36
CA SER A 450 -1.59 -9.70 -31.46
C SER A 450 -0.86 -10.39 -32.60
N GLU A 451 -1.51 -10.54 -33.76
CA GLU A 451 -0.91 -11.09 -34.96
C GLU A 451 0.23 -10.22 -35.47
N LYS A 452 0.10 -8.89 -35.33
CA LYS A 452 1.14 -7.93 -35.75
C LYS A 452 2.43 -8.11 -34.94
N HIS A 453 2.31 -8.36 -33.65
CA HIS A 453 3.44 -8.36 -32.72
C HIS A 453 3.90 -9.76 -32.30
N GLY A 454 3.12 -10.80 -32.60
CA GLY A 454 3.42 -12.18 -32.27
C GLY A 454 3.49 -12.45 -30.76
N LYS A 455 2.69 -11.74 -29.95
CA LYS A 455 2.67 -11.88 -28.49
C LYS A 455 1.29 -11.66 -27.88
N TYR A 456 1.10 -12.19 -26.68
CA TYR A 456 -0.10 -12.01 -25.87
C TYR A 456 -0.07 -10.68 -25.14
N TYR A 457 -1.24 -10.08 -24.97
CA TYR A 457 -1.43 -8.87 -24.18
C TYR A 457 -2.64 -9.01 -23.28
N LEU A 458 -2.49 -8.57 -22.04
CA LEU A 458 -3.48 -8.64 -20.98
C LEU A 458 -3.78 -7.24 -20.45
N TYR A 459 -5.05 -6.90 -20.36
CA TYR A 459 -5.56 -5.58 -19.97
C TYR A 459 -6.55 -5.75 -18.82
N PRO A 460 -6.14 -5.52 -17.58
CA PRO A 460 -7.04 -5.57 -16.44
C PRO A 460 -7.58 -4.19 -16.03
N THR A 461 -8.65 -4.19 -15.23
CA THR A 461 -8.93 -3.10 -14.27
C THR A 461 -7.76 -2.98 -13.28
N SER A 462 -7.27 -1.76 -13.05
CA SER A 462 -6.36 -1.48 -11.92
C SER A 462 -7.15 -1.54 -10.60
N ASP A 463 -6.94 -2.57 -9.80
CA ASP A 463 -7.69 -2.86 -8.57
C ASP A 463 -6.89 -2.41 -7.33
N GLY A 464 -7.36 -2.71 -6.11
CA GLY A 464 -6.74 -2.23 -4.85
C GLY A 464 -7.24 -0.85 -4.40
N PHE A 465 -8.14 -0.24 -5.15
CA PHE A 465 -8.76 1.05 -4.82
C PHE A 465 -10.16 0.84 -4.25
N THR A 466 -10.42 1.36 -3.05
CA THR A 466 -11.75 1.26 -2.42
C THR A 466 -12.86 1.70 -3.36
N GLY A 467 -13.90 0.86 -3.46
CA GLY A 467 -15.06 1.13 -4.31
C GLY A 467 -14.74 1.16 -5.79
N TRP A 468 -13.69 0.44 -6.22
CA TRP A 468 -13.20 0.40 -7.60
C TRP A 468 -12.91 1.81 -8.13
N SER A 469 -12.30 2.67 -7.32
CA SER A 469 -12.08 4.09 -7.67
C SER A 469 -10.88 4.34 -8.58
N GLY A 470 -10.21 3.29 -9.07
CA GLY A 470 -9.13 3.39 -10.06
C GLY A 470 -9.52 4.23 -11.27
N THR A 471 -8.53 4.97 -11.82
CA THR A 471 -8.75 5.96 -12.89
C THR A 471 -7.87 5.74 -14.11
N TYR A 472 -7.13 4.65 -14.15
CA TYR A 472 -6.24 4.33 -15.25
C TYR A 472 -6.21 2.82 -15.53
N PHE A 473 -5.85 2.48 -16.75
CA PHE A 473 -5.64 1.11 -17.21
C PHE A 473 -4.16 0.85 -17.48
N LYS A 474 -3.73 -0.39 -17.24
CA LYS A 474 -2.38 -0.85 -17.60
C LYS A 474 -2.45 -1.96 -18.64
N ALA A 475 -1.33 -2.21 -19.31
CA ALA A 475 -1.16 -3.36 -20.17
C ALA A 475 -0.02 -4.25 -19.66
N PHE A 476 -0.15 -5.54 -19.91
CA PHE A 476 0.89 -6.53 -19.68
C PHE A 476 1.09 -7.34 -20.94
N SER A 477 2.32 -7.73 -21.25
CA SER A 477 2.59 -8.59 -22.42
C SER A 477 3.36 -9.85 -22.07
N SER A 478 3.12 -10.91 -22.81
CA SER A 478 3.79 -12.20 -22.63
C SER A 478 3.97 -12.91 -23.95
N THR A 479 5.05 -13.66 -24.10
CA THR A 479 5.26 -14.57 -25.24
C THR A 479 4.81 -15.99 -24.95
N ASP A 480 4.59 -16.35 -23.69
CA ASP A 480 4.43 -17.73 -23.24
C ASP A 480 3.27 -17.94 -22.24
N LEU A 481 2.44 -16.91 -22.00
CA LEU A 481 1.34 -16.87 -21.02
C LEU A 481 1.75 -16.99 -19.54
N VAL A 482 3.04 -17.12 -19.25
CA VAL A 482 3.57 -17.32 -17.88
C VAL A 482 4.37 -16.11 -17.43
N ASN A 483 5.25 -15.61 -18.27
CA ASN A 483 6.14 -14.49 -17.99
C ASN A 483 5.51 -13.22 -18.55
N TRP A 484 5.01 -12.37 -17.64
CA TRP A 484 4.34 -11.12 -17.98
C TRP A 484 5.25 -9.92 -17.74
N HIS A 485 5.37 -9.07 -18.75
CA HIS A 485 6.03 -7.76 -18.69
C HIS A 485 4.98 -6.67 -18.48
N ASP A 486 5.19 -5.80 -17.50
CA ASP A 486 4.36 -4.61 -17.27
C ASP A 486 4.72 -3.52 -18.28
N GLU A 487 3.80 -3.21 -19.18
CA GLU A 487 3.97 -2.20 -20.25
C GLU A 487 3.59 -0.79 -19.76
N GLY A 488 3.20 -0.64 -18.49
CA GLY A 488 2.84 0.64 -17.88
C GLY A 488 1.39 1.06 -18.11
N ILE A 489 1.12 2.35 -17.90
CA ILE A 489 -0.22 2.95 -18.04
C ILE A 489 -0.53 3.14 -19.53
N LEU A 490 -1.65 2.57 -19.95
CA LEU A 490 -2.15 2.57 -21.32
C LEU A 490 -3.10 3.75 -21.60
N LEU A 491 -3.96 4.06 -20.64
CA LEU A 491 -4.96 5.13 -20.70
C LEU A 491 -5.27 5.62 -19.28
N ASP A 492 -5.20 6.93 -19.05
CA ASP A 492 -5.54 7.60 -17.79
C ASP A 492 -6.77 8.49 -18.00
N LEU A 493 -7.88 8.18 -17.33
CA LEU A 493 -9.14 8.90 -17.51
C LEU A 493 -9.01 10.40 -17.24
N LYS A 494 -8.17 10.80 -16.26
CA LYS A 494 -8.02 12.22 -15.91
C LYS A 494 -7.23 13.01 -16.95
N LYS A 495 -6.44 12.32 -17.79
CA LYS A 495 -5.55 12.96 -18.79
C LYS A 495 -6.08 12.79 -20.21
N ASP A 496 -6.55 11.60 -20.53
CA ASP A 496 -6.76 11.15 -21.90
C ASP A 496 -8.24 11.10 -22.30
N VAL A 497 -9.16 11.14 -21.33
CA VAL A 497 -10.61 11.00 -21.57
C VAL A 497 -11.35 12.27 -21.13
N SER A 498 -11.96 12.98 -22.09
CA SER A 498 -12.57 14.30 -21.82
C SER A 498 -13.96 14.24 -21.16
N TRP A 499 -14.60 13.06 -21.14
CA TRP A 499 -16.01 12.90 -20.76
C TRP A 499 -16.22 12.09 -19.46
N ALA A 500 -15.15 11.52 -18.88
CA ALA A 500 -15.17 10.80 -17.61
C ALA A 500 -13.77 10.79 -16.98
N ASP A 501 -13.70 10.91 -15.65
CA ASP A 501 -12.46 11.05 -14.87
C ASP A 501 -12.36 10.06 -13.69
N ARG A 502 -13.30 9.11 -13.60
CA ARG A 502 -13.43 8.14 -12.52
C ARG A 502 -13.81 6.75 -13.01
N ASN A 503 -13.47 5.73 -12.22
CA ASN A 503 -13.97 4.37 -12.37
C ASN A 503 -13.61 3.74 -13.73
N ALA A 504 -12.31 3.56 -13.97
CA ALA A 504 -11.74 2.87 -15.13
C ALA A 504 -11.87 1.36 -14.94
N TRP A 505 -12.89 0.73 -15.55
CA TRP A 505 -13.23 -0.69 -15.33
C TRP A 505 -13.29 -1.51 -16.62
N ALA A 506 -13.05 -2.81 -16.44
CA ALA A 506 -13.42 -3.91 -17.34
C ALA A 506 -13.24 -3.56 -18.82
N PRO A 507 -11.99 -3.56 -19.31
CA PRO A 507 -11.76 -3.32 -20.71
C PRO A 507 -12.06 -4.56 -21.56
N SER A 508 -12.22 -4.34 -22.86
CA SER A 508 -12.15 -5.37 -23.90
C SER A 508 -11.41 -4.79 -25.10
N LEU A 509 -10.66 -5.61 -25.84
CA LEU A 509 -9.81 -5.13 -26.92
C LEU A 509 -9.86 -6.06 -28.12
N VAL A 510 -9.92 -5.46 -29.32
CA VAL A 510 -9.76 -6.22 -30.55
C VAL A 510 -8.70 -5.62 -31.46
N GLU A 511 -7.88 -6.50 -32.04
CA GLU A 511 -6.99 -6.20 -33.15
C GLU A 511 -7.77 -6.38 -34.46
N ALA A 512 -7.84 -5.33 -35.28
CA ALA A 512 -8.53 -5.36 -36.56
C ALA A 512 -7.72 -4.68 -37.67
N LYS A 513 -7.93 -5.09 -38.92
CA LYS A 513 -7.33 -4.44 -40.09
C LYS A 513 -8.26 -3.35 -40.61
N VAL A 514 -7.80 -2.10 -40.55
CA VAL A 514 -8.47 -0.94 -41.15
C VAL A 514 -7.57 -0.39 -42.25
N ASP A 515 -8.09 -0.34 -43.49
CA ASP A 515 -7.34 0.06 -44.68
C ASP A 515 -6.02 -0.72 -44.87
N GLY A 516 -6.06 -2.03 -44.55
CA GLY A 516 -4.91 -2.93 -44.64
C GLY A 516 -3.89 -2.83 -43.51
N ASN A 517 -4.06 -1.88 -42.57
CA ASN A 517 -3.18 -1.71 -41.41
C ASN A 517 -3.85 -2.24 -40.13
N TYR A 518 -3.06 -2.92 -39.30
CA TYR A 518 -3.49 -3.32 -37.97
C TYR A 518 -3.73 -2.10 -37.07
N ARG A 519 -4.91 -2.05 -36.45
CA ARG A 519 -5.29 -1.12 -35.40
C ARG A 519 -5.87 -1.86 -34.21
N TYR A 520 -5.79 -1.24 -33.05
CA TYR A 520 -6.28 -1.76 -31.79
C TYR A 520 -7.42 -0.88 -31.30
N PHE A 521 -8.57 -1.50 -31.05
CA PHE A 521 -9.77 -0.84 -30.53
C PHE A 521 -9.98 -1.29 -29.10
N TYR A 522 -9.78 -0.36 -28.17
CA TYR A 522 -9.85 -0.59 -26.73
C TYR A 522 -11.16 -0.03 -26.20
N TYR A 523 -12.10 -0.92 -25.90
CA TYR A 523 -13.37 -0.60 -25.26
C TYR A 523 -13.17 -0.67 -23.75
N PHE A 524 -13.78 0.25 -23.02
CA PHE A 524 -13.59 0.35 -21.58
C PHE A 524 -14.79 0.98 -20.91
N THR A 525 -14.99 0.65 -19.64
CA THR A 525 -15.96 1.34 -18.81
C THR A 525 -15.30 2.53 -18.11
N ALA A 526 -15.95 3.70 -18.16
CA ALA A 526 -15.61 4.88 -17.37
C ALA A 526 -16.88 5.56 -16.85
N ALA A 527 -16.95 5.83 -15.55
CA ALA A 527 -18.12 6.42 -14.89
C ALA A 527 -19.46 5.75 -15.29
N GLN A 528 -19.48 4.41 -15.34
CA GLN A 528 -20.64 3.56 -15.72
C GLN A 528 -21.18 3.81 -17.14
N LYS A 529 -20.28 4.13 -18.08
CA LYS A 529 -20.53 4.25 -19.52
C LYS A 529 -19.41 3.56 -20.26
N ILE A 530 -19.63 3.17 -21.52
CA ILE A 530 -18.61 2.49 -22.32
C ILE A 530 -18.01 3.47 -23.32
N GLY A 531 -16.69 3.60 -23.29
CA GLY A 531 -15.87 4.33 -24.24
C GLY A 531 -15.19 3.41 -25.24
N VAL A 532 -14.54 4.03 -26.23
CA VAL A 532 -13.61 3.34 -27.13
C VAL A 532 -12.44 4.26 -27.46
N ALA A 533 -11.23 3.73 -27.39
CA ALA A 533 -9.99 4.39 -27.78
C ALA A 533 -9.26 3.57 -28.85
N VAL A 534 -8.47 4.24 -29.69
CA VAL A 534 -7.76 3.62 -30.82
C VAL A 534 -6.26 3.83 -30.71
N SER A 535 -5.49 2.81 -31.10
CA SER A 535 -4.04 2.86 -31.21
C SER A 535 -3.54 2.08 -32.43
N ASP A 536 -2.32 2.39 -32.87
CA ASP A 536 -1.56 1.62 -33.86
C ASP A 536 -0.67 0.54 -33.22
N ALA A 537 -0.65 0.47 -31.88
CA ALA A 537 0.06 -0.54 -31.09
C ALA A 537 -0.79 -1.04 -29.91
N PRO A 538 -0.64 -2.31 -29.48
CA PRO A 538 -1.41 -2.89 -28.37
C PRO A 538 -1.14 -2.19 -27.03
N THR A 539 0.02 -1.56 -26.88
CA THR A 539 0.46 -0.86 -25.67
C THR A 539 0.19 0.66 -25.70
N GLY A 540 -0.51 1.14 -26.73
CA GLY A 540 -0.75 2.57 -26.91
C GLY A 540 0.40 3.33 -27.55
N PRO A 541 0.36 4.68 -27.51
CA PRO A 541 -0.64 5.49 -26.81
C PRO A 541 -2.03 5.34 -27.44
N PHE A 542 -3.06 5.20 -26.60
CA PHE A 542 -4.45 5.14 -27.04
C PHE A 542 -5.06 6.53 -27.11
N LYS A 543 -5.84 6.78 -28.17
CA LYS A 543 -6.59 8.01 -28.35
C LYS A 543 -8.08 7.75 -28.17
N ASP A 544 -8.67 8.31 -27.12
CA ASP A 544 -10.12 8.26 -26.89
C ASP A 544 -10.92 8.87 -28.05
N SER A 545 -12.10 8.31 -28.31
CA SER A 545 -13.03 8.81 -29.33
C SER A 545 -13.66 10.17 -28.98
N GLY A 546 -13.49 10.65 -27.73
CA GLY A 546 -13.94 11.95 -27.24
C GLY A 546 -15.37 11.96 -26.69
N ARG A 547 -16.07 10.82 -26.68
CA ARG A 547 -17.43 10.66 -26.15
C ARG A 547 -17.70 9.21 -25.75
N PRO A 548 -18.65 8.94 -24.85
CA PRO A 548 -19.11 7.57 -24.62
C PRO A 548 -19.73 6.99 -25.91
N LEU A 549 -19.47 5.72 -26.15
CA LEU A 549 -20.10 4.90 -27.18
C LEU A 549 -21.46 4.34 -26.70
N ILE A 550 -21.52 3.88 -25.45
CA ILE A 550 -22.76 3.50 -24.76
C ILE A 550 -22.94 4.37 -23.51
N ASP A 551 -24.04 5.11 -23.49
CA ASP A 551 -24.54 5.85 -22.33
C ASP A 551 -26.07 5.73 -22.18
N PHE A 552 -26.64 4.69 -22.80
CA PHE A 552 -28.07 4.45 -22.88
C PHE A 552 -28.40 2.98 -22.55
N LYS A 553 -29.59 2.76 -21.99
CA LYS A 553 -30.16 1.42 -21.78
C LYS A 553 -30.88 0.93 -23.03
N PRO A 554 -30.84 -0.38 -23.34
CA PRO A 554 -31.69 -0.97 -24.36
C PRO A 554 -33.18 -0.75 -24.05
N ASP A 555 -34.02 -0.72 -25.10
CA ASP A 555 -35.47 -0.60 -24.94
C ASP A 555 -36.03 -1.72 -24.05
N GLY A 556 -36.86 -1.34 -23.08
CA GLY A 556 -37.47 -2.26 -22.11
C GLY A 556 -36.61 -2.60 -20.89
N ILE A 557 -35.37 -2.11 -20.81
CA ILE A 557 -34.50 -2.27 -19.64
C ILE A 557 -34.57 -1.03 -18.73
N SER A 558 -34.93 -1.24 -17.47
CA SER A 558 -35.07 -0.16 -16.46
C SER A 558 -34.09 -0.25 -15.29
N GLY A 559 -33.43 -1.39 -15.10
CA GLY A 559 -32.38 -1.61 -14.09
C GLY A 559 -31.01 -1.91 -14.72
N GLY A 560 -30.02 -2.20 -13.90
CA GLY A 560 -28.67 -2.56 -14.37
C GLY A 560 -27.81 -1.37 -14.81
N GLN A 561 -26.61 -1.67 -15.32
CA GLN A 561 -25.60 -0.67 -15.68
C GLN A 561 -24.96 -0.95 -17.05
N GLU A 562 -24.49 0.13 -17.70
CA GLU A 562 -23.80 0.11 -18.99
C GLU A 562 -22.28 -0.08 -18.77
N ILE A 563 -21.89 -1.30 -18.38
CA ILE A 563 -20.51 -1.67 -18.06
C ILE A 563 -20.13 -3.00 -18.73
N ASP A 564 -18.89 -3.43 -18.51
CA ASP A 564 -18.35 -4.73 -18.94
C ASP A 564 -18.54 -4.98 -20.44
N PRO A 565 -17.97 -4.11 -21.31
CA PRO A 565 -17.98 -4.35 -22.74
C PRO A 565 -17.18 -5.61 -23.09
N ASP A 566 -17.66 -6.35 -24.07
CA ASP A 566 -16.90 -7.39 -24.77
C ASP A 566 -17.05 -7.19 -26.29
N VAL A 567 -15.93 -7.04 -27.00
CA VAL A 567 -15.90 -6.88 -28.45
C VAL A 567 -15.50 -8.19 -29.14
N PHE A 568 -16.39 -8.66 -30.01
CA PHE A 568 -16.18 -9.91 -30.74
C PHE A 568 -16.33 -9.67 -32.25
N ILE A 569 -15.32 -10.06 -33.02
CA ILE A 569 -15.41 -10.11 -34.49
C ILE A 569 -15.80 -11.52 -34.89
N ASP A 570 -16.99 -11.68 -35.45
CA ASP A 570 -17.45 -12.98 -35.93
C ASP A 570 -16.56 -13.48 -37.08
N THR A 571 -15.83 -14.56 -36.82
CA THR A 571 -14.94 -15.18 -37.81
C THR A 571 -15.67 -15.78 -39.02
N VAL A 572 -16.99 -16.02 -38.93
CA VAL A 572 -17.80 -16.55 -40.03
C VAL A 572 -18.26 -15.44 -40.98
N SER A 573 -18.84 -14.36 -40.45
CA SER A 573 -19.36 -13.26 -41.27
C SER A 573 -18.41 -12.07 -41.45
N GLY A 574 -17.41 -11.95 -40.58
CA GLY A 574 -16.56 -10.76 -40.44
C GLY A 574 -17.23 -9.59 -39.71
N THR A 575 -18.45 -9.77 -39.18
CA THR A 575 -19.21 -8.69 -38.53
C THR A 575 -18.70 -8.45 -37.10
N PRO A 576 -18.34 -7.21 -36.76
CA PRO A 576 -17.99 -6.84 -35.39
C PRO A 576 -19.25 -6.63 -34.53
N TYR A 577 -19.26 -7.22 -33.34
CA TYR A 577 -20.31 -7.07 -32.34
C TYR A 577 -19.72 -6.50 -31.05
N LEU A 578 -20.51 -5.68 -30.37
CA LEU A 578 -20.22 -5.24 -29.00
C LEU A 578 -21.32 -5.77 -28.08
N TYR A 579 -20.90 -6.49 -27.03
CA TYR A 579 -21.74 -6.98 -25.95
C TYR A 579 -21.50 -6.13 -24.70
N TRP A 580 -22.51 -5.94 -23.85
CA TRP A 580 -22.33 -5.24 -22.58
C TRP A 580 -23.46 -5.50 -21.58
N GLY A 581 -23.20 -5.19 -20.31
CA GLY A 581 -24.21 -4.92 -19.30
C GLY A 581 -24.00 -5.64 -17.96
N ASN A 582 -24.45 -4.99 -16.90
CA ASN A 582 -24.66 -5.58 -15.57
C ASN A 582 -26.17 -5.64 -15.29
N GLY A 583 -26.66 -6.81 -14.86
CA GLY A 583 -28.08 -7.13 -14.65
C GLY A 583 -28.86 -7.43 -15.94
N TYR A 584 -28.28 -7.17 -17.10
CA TYR A 584 -28.75 -7.56 -18.42
C TYR A 584 -27.56 -7.78 -19.35
N LEU A 585 -27.74 -8.59 -20.41
CA LEU A 585 -26.78 -8.67 -21.51
C LEU A 585 -27.40 -8.07 -22.76
N ALA A 586 -26.74 -7.09 -23.36
CA ALA A 586 -27.10 -6.53 -24.65
C ALA A 586 -26.02 -6.81 -25.69
N VAL A 587 -26.42 -6.75 -26.97
CA VAL A 587 -25.52 -6.83 -28.12
C VAL A 587 -25.96 -5.83 -29.18
N ALA A 588 -25.02 -5.29 -29.94
CA ALA A 588 -25.28 -4.59 -31.20
C ALA A 588 -24.13 -4.81 -32.20
N GLU A 589 -24.43 -4.68 -33.49
CA GLU A 589 -23.41 -4.61 -34.53
C GLU A 589 -22.66 -3.28 -34.44
N LEU A 590 -21.34 -3.33 -34.59
CA LEU A 590 -20.50 -2.16 -34.81
C LEU A 590 -20.49 -1.79 -36.30
N ASN A 591 -20.31 -0.51 -36.59
CA ASN A 591 -19.97 -0.06 -37.93
C ASN A 591 -18.51 -0.41 -38.27
N ALA A 592 -18.15 -0.32 -39.55
CA ALA A 592 -16.80 -0.63 -40.03
C ALA A 592 -15.70 0.26 -39.43
N ASP A 593 -16.07 1.42 -38.86
CA ASP A 593 -15.13 2.30 -38.16
C ASP A 593 -14.73 1.78 -36.78
N MET A 594 -15.47 0.79 -36.22
CA MET A 594 -15.35 0.26 -34.86
C MET A 594 -15.58 1.32 -33.75
N LEU A 595 -15.97 2.54 -34.11
CA LEU A 595 -16.17 3.68 -33.20
C LEU A 595 -17.64 4.10 -33.09
N SER A 596 -18.52 3.40 -33.79
CA SER A 596 -19.95 3.64 -33.76
C SER A 596 -20.75 2.35 -33.90
N LEU A 597 -21.98 2.35 -33.37
CA LEU A 597 -22.88 1.21 -33.36
C LEU A 597 -24.01 1.41 -34.38
N LYS A 598 -24.50 0.30 -34.92
CA LYS A 598 -25.80 0.24 -35.61
C LYS A 598 -26.91 0.13 -34.57
N LYS A 599 -27.39 1.26 -34.06
CA LYS A 599 -28.34 1.32 -32.93
C LYS A 599 -29.63 0.53 -33.16
N GLU A 600 -30.08 0.42 -34.40
CA GLU A 600 -31.24 -0.38 -34.80
C GLU A 600 -31.06 -1.90 -34.61
N THR A 601 -29.83 -2.36 -34.40
CA THR A 601 -29.50 -3.78 -34.16
C THR A 601 -29.43 -4.15 -32.68
N VAL A 602 -29.59 -3.18 -31.78
CA VAL A 602 -29.51 -3.41 -30.33
C VAL A 602 -30.53 -4.47 -29.91
N LYS A 603 -30.04 -5.52 -29.26
CA LYS A 603 -30.84 -6.65 -28.80
C LYS A 603 -30.42 -7.08 -27.40
N VAL A 604 -31.40 -7.41 -26.56
CA VAL A 604 -31.16 -8.01 -25.23
C VAL A 604 -31.07 -9.54 -25.37
N LEU A 605 -30.02 -10.12 -24.78
CA LEU A 605 -29.67 -11.55 -24.81
C LEU A 605 -29.40 -12.12 -23.42
N THR A 606 -29.94 -11.51 -22.36
CA THR A 606 -29.75 -12.00 -20.97
C THR A 606 -30.07 -13.50 -20.87
N PRO A 607 -29.10 -14.37 -20.51
CA PRO A 607 -29.27 -15.83 -20.55
C PRO A 607 -30.36 -16.32 -19.60
N ASP A 608 -30.21 -16.07 -18.30
CA ASP A 608 -31.16 -16.43 -17.25
C ASP A 608 -30.98 -15.57 -15.99
N LYS A 609 -31.59 -15.97 -14.88
CA LYS A 609 -31.55 -15.22 -13.60
C LYS A 609 -30.18 -15.22 -12.90
N THR A 610 -29.25 -16.05 -13.35
CA THR A 610 -27.89 -16.12 -12.79
C THR A 610 -26.98 -15.03 -13.36
N PHE A 611 -27.37 -14.40 -14.47
CA PHE A 611 -26.58 -13.35 -15.10
C PHE A 611 -26.35 -12.16 -14.14
N ARG A 612 -25.08 -11.85 -13.85
CA ARG A 612 -24.67 -10.60 -13.22
C ARG A 612 -24.03 -9.66 -14.21
N GLU A 613 -22.85 -10.00 -14.73
CA GLU A 613 -21.96 -9.13 -15.51
C GLU A 613 -20.79 -9.94 -16.13
N GLY A 614 -19.76 -9.27 -16.65
CA GLY A 614 -18.52 -9.87 -17.15
C GLY A 614 -18.75 -10.92 -18.22
N ALA A 615 -19.41 -10.53 -19.32
CA ALA A 615 -19.68 -11.42 -20.43
C ALA A 615 -18.45 -11.60 -21.33
N GLU A 616 -18.29 -12.78 -21.91
CA GLU A 616 -17.20 -13.12 -22.83
C GLU A 616 -17.74 -13.99 -23.97
N ILE A 617 -17.51 -13.57 -25.21
CA ILE A 617 -17.99 -14.24 -26.42
C ILE A 617 -16.82 -14.73 -27.27
N PHE A 618 -16.81 -16.04 -27.55
CA PHE A 618 -15.88 -16.63 -28.51
C PHE A 618 -16.53 -17.68 -29.41
N TYR A 619 -15.89 -17.96 -30.53
CA TYR A 619 -16.35 -18.96 -31.50
C TYR A 619 -15.40 -20.15 -31.56
N ARG A 620 -15.96 -21.36 -31.52
CA ARG A 620 -15.20 -22.60 -31.67
C ARG A 620 -16.07 -23.68 -32.33
N ASN A 621 -15.55 -24.32 -33.39
CA ASN A 621 -16.14 -25.51 -34.02
C ASN A 621 -17.65 -25.40 -34.35
N GLY A 622 -18.10 -24.26 -34.91
CA GLY A 622 -19.49 -24.09 -35.32
C GLY A 622 -20.45 -23.73 -34.17
N LEU A 623 -19.92 -23.30 -33.03
CA LEU A 623 -20.69 -22.79 -31.89
C LEU A 623 -20.10 -21.45 -31.43
N TYR A 624 -21.01 -20.55 -31.07
CA TYR A 624 -20.70 -19.34 -30.31
C TYR A 624 -20.91 -19.66 -28.83
N TYR A 625 -19.92 -19.36 -28.01
CA TYR A 625 -19.96 -19.53 -26.57
C TYR A 625 -20.18 -18.17 -25.93
N PHE A 626 -21.06 -18.13 -24.94
CA PHE A 626 -21.39 -16.93 -24.16
C PHE A 626 -21.12 -17.26 -22.71
N LEU A 627 -20.03 -16.73 -22.17
CA LEU A 627 -19.70 -16.83 -20.76
C LEU A 627 -20.23 -15.61 -20.02
N TRP A 628 -20.55 -15.77 -18.74
CA TRP A 628 -20.91 -14.65 -17.86
C TRP A 628 -20.61 -15.00 -16.41
N SER A 629 -20.55 -13.98 -15.57
CA SER A 629 -20.38 -14.16 -14.13
C SER A 629 -21.72 -14.17 -13.39
N GLU A 630 -21.83 -15.07 -12.41
CA GLU A 630 -22.93 -15.15 -11.44
C GLU A 630 -22.45 -14.69 -10.07
N ASP A 631 -23.36 -14.03 -9.33
CA ASP A 631 -23.16 -13.43 -8.00
C ASP A 631 -22.36 -12.11 -8.04
N ASP A 632 -22.15 -11.47 -6.90
CA ASP A 632 -21.42 -10.20 -6.77
C ASP A 632 -19.91 -10.44 -6.68
N THR A 633 -19.07 -9.59 -7.27
CA THR A 633 -17.61 -9.72 -7.17
C THR A 633 -17.10 -9.68 -5.72
N ARG A 634 -17.85 -9.12 -4.75
CA ARG A 634 -17.54 -9.18 -3.29
C ARG A 634 -17.98 -10.47 -2.62
N SER A 635 -18.65 -11.37 -3.34
CA SER A 635 -19.04 -12.69 -2.84
C SER A 635 -17.93 -13.71 -3.11
N PRO A 636 -17.55 -14.56 -2.12
CA PRO A 636 -16.66 -15.68 -2.39
C PRO A 636 -17.25 -16.70 -3.37
N ASN A 637 -18.54 -16.60 -3.69
CA ASN A 637 -19.23 -17.45 -4.66
C ASN A 637 -19.27 -16.88 -6.09
N TYR A 638 -18.66 -15.71 -6.34
CA TYR A 638 -18.52 -15.17 -7.69
C TYR A 638 -17.89 -16.24 -8.61
N ARG A 639 -18.55 -16.55 -9.72
CA ARG A 639 -18.25 -17.74 -10.56
C ARG A 639 -18.71 -17.56 -11.99
N VAL A 640 -18.14 -18.31 -12.93
CA VAL A 640 -18.47 -18.20 -14.37
C VAL A 640 -19.39 -19.33 -14.82
N ARG A 641 -20.38 -18.98 -15.64
CA ARG A 641 -21.29 -19.90 -16.35
C ARG A 641 -21.20 -19.69 -17.85
N TYR A 642 -21.78 -20.62 -18.62
CA TYR A 642 -21.87 -20.47 -20.07
C TYR A 642 -23.20 -20.89 -20.70
N ALA A 643 -23.37 -20.45 -21.94
CA ALA A 643 -24.36 -20.90 -22.90
C ALA A 643 -23.70 -21.05 -24.27
N THR A 644 -24.40 -21.70 -25.19
CA THR A 644 -23.97 -21.85 -26.58
C THR A 644 -25.05 -21.36 -27.53
N ALA A 645 -24.67 -20.94 -28.74
CA ALA A 645 -25.61 -20.61 -29.80
C ALA A 645 -25.05 -20.99 -31.19
N LYS A 646 -25.95 -20.98 -32.19
CA LYS A 646 -25.60 -21.13 -33.61
C LYS A 646 -25.46 -19.80 -34.35
N SER A 647 -25.64 -18.68 -33.64
CA SER A 647 -25.55 -17.32 -34.14
C SER A 647 -25.00 -16.41 -33.02
N PRO A 648 -24.23 -15.35 -33.35
CA PRO A 648 -23.76 -14.38 -32.36
C PRO A 648 -24.92 -13.61 -31.70
N LEU A 649 -26.14 -13.72 -32.26
CA LEU A 649 -27.35 -13.07 -31.77
C LEU A 649 -28.32 -14.05 -31.07
N GLY A 650 -27.86 -15.24 -30.68
CA GLY A 650 -28.68 -16.27 -30.08
C GLY A 650 -29.66 -16.95 -31.08
N PRO A 651 -30.71 -17.64 -30.59
CA PRO A 651 -31.06 -17.85 -29.18
C PRO A 651 -30.00 -18.65 -28.43
N LEU A 652 -29.89 -18.40 -27.12
CA LEU A 652 -28.94 -19.08 -26.25
C LEU A 652 -29.49 -20.44 -25.80
N ASN A 653 -28.66 -21.46 -25.93
CA ASN A 653 -28.87 -22.80 -25.38
C ASN A 653 -28.01 -22.94 -24.11
N ILE A 654 -28.67 -23.03 -22.96
CA ILE A 654 -28.03 -23.13 -21.64
C ILE A 654 -28.01 -24.61 -21.23
N PRO A 655 -26.83 -25.25 -21.16
CA PRO A 655 -26.72 -26.62 -20.65
C PRO A 655 -27.17 -26.72 -19.18
N GLU A 656 -27.63 -27.89 -18.74
CA GLU A 656 -27.95 -28.13 -17.33
C GLU A 656 -26.71 -27.95 -16.43
N ASP A 657 -25.59 -28.57 -16.84
CA ASP A 657 -24.28 -28.38 -16.23
C ASP A 657 -23.49 -27.29 -16.98
N ASN A 658 -23.77 -26.03 -16.65
CA ASN A 658 -23.15 -24.89 -17.32
C ASN A 658 -22.10 -24.13 -16.50
N LEU A 659 -21.60 -24.71 -15.41
CA LEU A 659 -20.56 -24.07 -14.61
C LEU A 659 -19.20 -24.20 -15.30
N VAL A 660 -18.52 -23.07 -15.52
CA VAL A 660 -17.18 -23.01 -16.11
C VAL A 660 -16.12 -23.08 -15.03
N ILE A 661 -16.14 -22.16 -14.05
CA ILE A 661 -15.16 -22.12 -12.96
C ILE A 661 -15.82 -21.62 -11.67
N LYS A 662 -15.38 -22.13 -10.52
CA LYS A 662 -15.83 -21.71 -9.19
C LYS A 662 -14.68 -21.79 -8.18
N ARG A 663 -14.91 -21.21 -7.01
CA ARG A 663 -14.05 -21.33 -5.82
C ARG A 663 -13.59 -22.77 -5.53
N ASP A 664 -12.38 -22.88 -4.95
CA ASP A 664 -11.80 -24.10 -4.42
C ASP A 664 -11.37 -23.86 -2.97
N ASP A 665 -12.23 -24.25 -2.04
CA ASP A 665 -12.04 -24.06 -0.60
C ASP A 665 -10.78 -24.79 -0.08
N SER A 666 -10.40 -25.92 -0.72
CA SER A 666 -9.22 -26.70 -0.31
C SER A 666 -7.90 -25.99 -0.58
N GLN A 667 -7.92 -25.01 -1.49
CA GLN A 667 -6.77 -24.19 -1.85
C GLN A 667 -6.95 -22.72 -1.44
N GLN A 668 -8.02 -22.37 -0.72
CA GLN A 668 -8.37 -20.99 -0.35
C GLN A 668 -8.52 -20.07 -1.58
N ILE A 669 -9.09 -20.59 -2.66
CA ILE A 669 -9.36 -19.82 -3.89
C ILE A 669 -10.83 -19.44 -3.89
N TYR A 670 -11.14 -18.13 -3.91
CA TYR A 670 -12.50 -17.61 -3.78
C TYR A 670 -12.80 -16.54 -4.83
N GLY A 671 -14.08 -16.34 -5.16
CA GLY A 671 -14.53 -15.25 -6.04
C GLY A 671 -13.98 -15.32 -7.47
N THR A 672 -13.99 -16.52 -8.08
CA THR A 672 -13.43 -16.79 -9.42
C THR A 672 -14.41 -16.40 -10.53
N GLY A 673 -14.61 -15.11 -10.75
CA GLY A 673 -15.47 -14.60 -11.84
C GLY A 673 -14.76 -13.52 -12.66
N HIS A 674 -15.52 -12.90 -13.56
CA HIS A 674 -15.10 -12.04 -14.66
C HIS A 674 -13.91 -12.60 -15.43
N ASN A 675 -14.15 -13.01 -16.67
CA ASN A 675 -13.15 -13.72 -17.46
C ASN A 675 -13.03 -13.19 -18.88
N SER A 676 -11.93 -13.57 -19.52
CA SER A 676 -11.73 -13.59 -20.97
C SER A 676 -11.18 -14.97 -21.38
N VAL A 677 -11.23 -15.30 -22.67
CA VAL A 677 -10.80 -16.60 -23.18
C VAL A 677 -9.85 -16.43 -24.36
N ILE A 678 -8.76 -17.19 -24.36
CA ILE A 678 -7.79 -17.19 -25.46
C ILE A 678 -7.47 -18.61 -25.91
N HIS A 679 -7.10 -18.77 -27.18
CA HIS A 679 -6.48 -19.99 -27.69
C HIS A 679 -5.07 -19.69 -28.19
N VAL A 680 -4.21 -20.71 -28.17
CA VAL A 680 -2.88 -20.60 -28.78
C VAL A 680 -3.05 -20.51 -30.30
N PRO A 681 -2.47 -19.50 -30.97
CA PRO A 681 -2.62 -19.33 -32.41
C PRO A 681 -2.27 -20.60 -33.19
N GLY A 682 -3.19 -21.02 -34.06
CA GLY A 682 -3.02 -22.21 -34.88
C GLY A 682 -3.24 -23.55 -34.15
N THR A 683 -3.66 -23.55 -32.89
CA THR A 683 -4.02 -24.76 -32.15
C THR A 683 -5.46 -24.71 -31.60
N ASP A 684 -5.90 -25.81 -31.01
CA ASP A 684 -7.18 -25.91 -30.26
C ASP A 684 -6.91 -26.00 -28.75
N ASP A 685 -5.81 -25.39 -28.27
CA ASP A 685 -5.48 -25.26 -26.86
C ASP A 685 -6.03 -23.94 -26.31
N TRP A 686 -6.98 -24.03 -25.39
CA TRP A 686 -7.71 -22.90 -24.84
C TRP A 686 -7.39 -22.66 -23.37
N TYR A 687 -7.49 -21.39 -22.98
CA TYR A 687 -7.22 -20.91 -21.63
C TYR A 687 -8.28 -19.88 -21.23
N ILE A 688 -8.69 -19.97 -19.98
CA ILE A 688 -9.52 -18.94 -19.33
C ILE A 688 -8.61 -18.06 -18.49
N VAL A 689 -8.72 -16.75 -18.68
CA VAL A 689 -8.12 -15.74 -17.80
C VAL A 689 -9.23 -15.14 -16.96
N TYR A 690 -9.05 -15.07 -15.65
CA TYR A 690 -10.09 -14.65 -14.71
C TYR A 690 -9.47 -13.95 -13.50
N HIS A 691 -10.27 -13.30 -12.66
CA HIS A 691 -9.78 -12.82 -11.37
C HIS A 691 -10.30 -13.66 -10.20
N ARG A 692 -9.61 -13.60 -9.07
CA ARG A 692 -10.06 -14.15 -7.78
C ARG A 692 -9.79 -13.16 -6.67
N PHE A 693 -10.34 -13.39 -5.48
CA PHE A 693 -9.89 -12.69 -4.27
C PHE A 693 -8.40 -12.90 -4.02
N SER A 694 -7.75 -11.88 -3.48
CA SER A 694 -6.38 -12.02 -3.01
C SER A 694 -6.28 -13.16 -2.02
N ARG A 695 -5.32 -14.07 -2.27
CA ARG A 695 -5.14 -15.27 -1.46
C ARG A 695 -3.98 -15.06 -0.49
N PRO A 696 -4.05 -15.52 0.78
CA PRO A 696 -5.18 -16.21 1.42
C PRO A 696 -6.18 -15.25 2.09
N LYS A 697 -5.80 -13.99 2.29
CA LYS A 697 -6.47 -13.06 3.21
C LYS A 697 -7.79 -12.51 2.70
N GLY A 698 -8.08 -12.59 1.41
CA GLY A 698 -9.26 -11.99 0.80
C GLY A 698 -10.58 -12.43 1.44
N ILE A 699 -10.67 -13.68 1.94
CA ILE A 699 -11.88 -14.16 2.62
C ILE A 699 -12.17 -13.46 3.95
N GLU A 700 -11.16 -12.84 4.57
CA GLU A 700 -11.25 -12.12 5.85
C GLU A 700 -11.48 -10.62 5.65
N MET A 701 -11.41 -10.12 4.41
CA MET A 701 -11.47 -8.69 4.08
C MET A 701 -12.91 -8.15 3.97
N GLY A 702 -13.93 -9.01 4.04
CA GLY A 702 -15.32 -8.62 3.79
C GLY A 702 -15.51 -8.02 2.39
N ASP A 703 -16.28 -6.93 2.28
CA ASP A 703 -16.51 -6.23 1.01
C ASP A 703 -15.21 -5.78 0.31
N ALA A 704 -14.12 -5.57 1.07
CA ALA A 704 -12.85 -5.16 0.49
C ALA A 704 -12.20 -6.21 -0.41
N ALA A 705 -12.59 -7.49 -0.25
CA ALA A 705 -12.14 -8.56 -1.12
C ALA A 705 -12.51 -8.30 -2.60
N GLY A 706 -13.67 -7.69 -2.84
CA GLY A 706 -14.16 -7.40 -4.19
C GLY A 706 -13.39 -6.32 -4.93
N TYR A 707 -12.51 -5.57 -4.26
CA TYR A 707 -11.57 -4.62 -4.88
C TYR A 707 -10.11 -4.87 -4.47
N HIS A 708 -9.79 -6.09 -4.04
CA HIS A 708 -8.43 -6.62 -3.82
C HIS A 708 -8.31 -7.99 -4.50
N ARG A 709 -8.45 -7.98 -5.82
CA ARG A 709 -8.47 -9.19 -6.65
C ARG A 709 -7.15 -9.37 -7.36
N GLU A 710 -6.92 -10.59 -7.82
CA GLU A 710 -5.70 -11.00 -8.52
C GLU A 710 -6.05 -11.78 -9.80
N VAL A 711 -5.40 -11.43 -10.91
CA VAL A 711 -5.60 -12.11 -12.20
C VAL A 711 -4.89 -13.46 -12.23
N CYS A 712 -5.60 -14.48 -12.71
CA CYS A 712 -5.17 -15.88 -12.83
C CYS A 712 -5.47 -16.42 -14.24
N ILE A 713 -4.77 -17.48 -14.63
CA ILE A 713 -5.01 -18.21 -15.88
C ILE A 713 -5.00 -19.72 -15.63
N ASP A 714 -5.93 -20.43 -16.26
CA ASP A 714 -5.99 -21.89 -16.22
C ASP A 714 -6.44 -22.47 -17.56
N ARG A 715 -6.10 -23.73 -17.83
CA ARG A 715 -6.47 -24.41 -19.08
C ARG A 715 -7.99 -24.63 -19.13
N MET A 716 -8.58 -24.34 -20.28
CA MET A 716 -9.98 -24.57 -20.58
C MET A 716 -10.11 -25.70 -21.58
N GLU A 717 -10.89 -26.73 -21.23
CA GLU A 717 -11.05 -27.91 -22.07
C GLU A 717 -12.51 -28.11 -22.48
N PHE A 718 -12.70 -28.76 -23.63
CA PHE A 718 -14.02 -29.06 -24.16
C PHE A 718 -14.19 -30.57 -24.33
N ASN A 719 -15.41 -31.06 -24.11
CA ASN A 719 -15.81 -32.41 -24.49
C ASN A 719 -16.03 -32.50 -26.01
N ALA A 720 -16.14 -33.73 -26.51
CA ALA A 720 -16.35 -33.99 -27.93
C ALA A 720 -17.67 -33.42 -28.48
N ASP A 721 -18.68 -33.24 -27.61
CA ASP A 721 -19.97 -32.63 -27.95
C ASP A 721 -19.96 -31.08 -27.94
N GLY A 722 -18.82 -30.48 -27.59
CA GLY A 722 -18.64 -29.04 -27.49
C GLY A 722 -18.96 -28.45 -26.10
N SER A 723 -19.43 -29.24 -25.14
CA SER A 723 -19.60 -28.76 -23.76
C SER A 723 -18.25 -28.42 -23.10
N ILE A 724 -18.23 -27.39 -22.27
CA ILE A 724 -17.03 -27.01 -21.50
C ILE A 724 -16.87 -27.97 -20.32
N LYS A 725 -15.65 -28.49 -20.12
CA LYS A 725 -15.32 -29.20 -18.89
C LYS A 725 -15.09 -28.16 -17.78
N PRO A 726 -15.66 -28.35 -16.58
CA PRO A 726 -15.43 -27.42 -15.47
C PRO A 726 -13.93 -27.25 -15.20
N VAL A 727 -13.47 -26.01 -15.29
CA VAL A 727 -12.09 -25.61 -15.03
C VAL A 727 -11.84 -25.73 -13.52
N LYS A 728 -10.73 -26.36 -13.16
CA LYS A 728 -10.24 -26.38 -11.78
C LYS A 728 -9.26 -25.21 -11.61
N PRO A 729 -9.55 -24.19 -10.78
CA PRO A 729 -8.60 -23.13 -10.54
C PRO A 729 -7.35 -23.66 -9.82
N THR A 730 -6.17 -23.16 -10.18
CA THR A 730 -4.90 -23.64 -9.61
C THR A 730 -4.03 -22.53 -9.01
N LEU A 731 -3.07 -22.93 -8.18
CA LEU A 731 -1.96 -22.06 -7.77
C LEU A 731 -0.79 -22.18 -8.76
N GLU A 732 -0.59 -23.38 -9.31
CA GLU A 732 0.45 -23.71 -10.27
C GLU A 732 0.32 -22.90 -11.55
N GLY A 733 -0.90 -22.58 -11.98
CA GLY A 733 -1.22 -21.92 -13.23
C GLY A 733 -0.84 -22.75 -14.44
N VAL A 734 -0.68 -22.09 -15.58
CA VAL A 734 -0.35 -22.74 -16.86
C VAL A 734 1.16 -22.98 -17.01
N GLN A 735 1.52 -23.93 -17.87
CA GLN A 735 2.88 -24.04 -18.39
C GLN A 735 3.05 -23.10 -19.59
N GLY A 736 4.30 -22.72 -19.86
CA GLY A 736 4.63 -21.88 -21.01
C GLY A 736 4.17 -22.51 -22.32
N VAL A 737 3.57 -21.71 -23.19
CA VAL A 737 3.26 -22.10 -24.58
C VAL A 737 4.43 -21.72 -25.49
N ASP A 738 4.66 -22.52 -26.53
CA ASP A 738 5.78 -22.35 -27.49
C ASP A 738 5.48 -21.31 -28.58
#